data_AF-A0A7W6KC99-F1
#
_entry.id   AF-A0A7W6KC99-F1
#
_cell.length_a   1.000
_cell.length_b   1.000
_cell.length_c   1.000
_cell.angle_alpha   90.00
_cell.angle_beta   90.00
_cell.angle_gamma   90.00
#
_symmetry.space_group_name_H-M   'P 1'
#
loop_
_entity.id
_entity.type
_entity.pdbx_description
1 polymer ?
#
loop_
_entity_poly.entity_id
_entity_poly.type
_entity_poly.pdbx_seq_one_letter_code
_entity_poly.pdbx_strand_id
1 'polypeptide(L)'
;MRLSKLLSLFLGLFFLNNIYAQTYVVTSNADSGPGTLREGLTQAAIANRTTTYTINFNLPGNPSDNANRTIRLRSALPVVSSNVIIDGSSQTAWPVLGVSGAKVILEPEYPNSTFSGLTIGQSLDTQIQTTGVEVYGLYIRNFATITNLQNVNTAQGSGIVIDYRANNITIGAPGKGNVIGGNINGIAIRNNYIYSNITATKINIQSNLIGVIYDGITPNTNVIGISANLYDSALDIGGDNAGQGNVIAANRINLDITRSSYSTAARFDINIINNKIGVDYTGKKDFHELPIFLSSSSLEIAGLKVNAVNTALYVRNNIIGGNRTTGVSITNSDFILTGNAIGTDAAGAVIMGNGIGVKIETGAGGTIGGATTTETNLIANNSFGVETVSSKPVKITRNSFFCNRTFGIGKTLTILQPYIQILKKRNDYVSGRATPNAEVELFYTVNCQGICEGKTYIATVQAGSDGRWEYNGSLSGMVTATASLLNATTSPFSTAELLANEAIVEPVTCNANGSITISEPREGFTFSWVKIETDGSRVPKGNTQSIANLEVGTYEVTVDDGCKAFPTVFIIKDQKLTKPTILPINPVCGQTSFTFTAEVLRGKGVLKYEWINTATNTVVSRSNPATLPEGTYYVKVSDEASCSLDSDPITVKRKPQPKISGPTSNIPAACGKENGSLTGFTITDATGTLSYKWFKYDADGKLGTDVISDKLDLVNVGGGRYSLSVYDEGPCSPAPAQTYFISTYSDVAINGGSILPARCGVNNGVIDNVSIVNADTYEWLDPAKQRIIKGVYSPGMSIKISNLAPGTYTLVASNSLYTCTKELTFRVDALTPTVYTFTPTVNNTTCGLINGNISLNFSSVLPTSYKWVDESGTTINGSIKTATTIELKNLPGGNYRMFAYDINNCETILGPYPVNVTPLLTIVPNTGTAIKDGCSLQRGSVTGVQVIGGVPGYDFKWINEKGEAIQFTQDLTNIGAGTYRLEVKDKTSCGYAISEPFTIVDESFKILAPVIHDLRVCYVSDIVLPVIAPEEGTYQLFEKLDDIKPFLESTTGVFKFKVAKTADYFVRRKLGSCTSEFTKVHVEVTHDNLEITNTMTPNGDGMNDVWQVRGLPDFKGTNIKVYTRGGQLVYESIGNYNKPFDGRFRDKELPAGVYYYVIDLRAECKPLGGSITLLR
;
A
#
# COMPACT_ATOMS: atom_id res chain seq x y z
N MET A 1 80.17 -51.59 -8.89
CA MET A 1 79.55 -50.29 -8.53
C MET A 1 78.79 -49.64 -9.72
N ARG A 2 77.86 -50.35 -10.39
CA ARG A 2 77.03 -49.79 -11.49
C ARG A 2 75.58 -50.32 -11.58
N LEU A 3 75.16 -51.25 -10.70
CA LEU A 3 73.78 -51.80 -10.73
C LEU A 3 72.80 -51.11 -9.76
N SER A 4 73.27 -50.63 -8.59
CA SER A 4 72.38 -50.03 -7.58
C SER A 4 71.83 -48.65 -7.97
N LYS A 5 72.45 -47.92 -8.92
CA LYS A 5 71.92 -46.64 -9.41
C LYS A 5 70.82 -46.77 -10.47
N LEU A 6 70.71 -47.92 -11.15
CA LEU A 6 69.65 -48.14 -12.14
C LEU A 6 68.33 -48.54 -11.47
N LEU A 7 68.40 -49.37 -10.42
CA LEU A 7 67.22 -49.81 -9.67
C LEU A 7 66.56 -48.66 -8.89
N SER A 8 67.35 -47.72 -8.34
CA SER A 8 66.84 -46.50 -7.73
C SER A 8 66.17 -45.54 -8.72
N LEU A 9 66.55 -45.57 -10.00
CA LEU A 9 65.91 -44.75 -11.04
C LEU A 9 64.55 -45.35 -11.46
N PHE A 10 64.46 -46.67 -11.55
CA PHE A 10 63.21 -47.37 -11.85
C PHE A 10 62.20 -47.35 -10.70
N LEU A 11 62.64 -47.45 -9.44
CA LEU A 11 61.74 -47.25 -8.27
C LEU A 11 61.37 -45.77 -8.08
N GLY A 12 62.24 -44.83 -8.43
CA GLY A 12 61.94 -43.39 -8.35
C GLY A 12 60.85 -42.94 -9.34
N LEU A 13 60.73 -43.60 -10.48
CA LEU A 13 59.70 -43.31 -11.49
C LEU A 13 58.29 -43.79 -11.11
N PHE A 14 58.15 -44.72 -10.16
CA PHE A 14 56.84 -45.17 -9.66
C PHE A 14 56.25 -44.30 -8.53
N PHE A 15 57.02 -43.33 -8.00
CA PHE A 15 56.56 -42.40 -6.96
C PHE A 15 56.35 -40.95 -7.46
N LEU A 16 56.46 -40.72 -8.77
CA LEU A 16 55.90 -39.52 -9.40
C LEU A 16 54.41 -39.74 -9.63
N ASN A 17 53.60 -39.45 -8.60
CA ASN A 17 52.15 -39.29 -8.75
C ASN A 17 51.89 -38.15 -9.75
N ASN A 18 51.62 -38.52 -10.99
CA ASN A 18 51.36 -37.60 -12.08
C ASN A 18 50.12 -36.75 -11.79
N ILE A 19 50.32 -35.44 -11.67
CA ILE A 19 49.25 -34.45 -11.46
C ILE A 19 48.59 -34.14 -12.81
N TYR A 20 47.80 -35.08 -13.33
CA TYR A 20 47.00 -34.89 -14.54
C TYR A 20 45.50 -34.79 -14.22
N ALA A 21 44.78 -34.02 -15.03
CA ALA A 21 43.33 -33.98 -15.00
C ALA A 21 42.76 -35.34 -15.40
N GLN A 22 41.80 -35.85 -14.63
CA GLN A 22 41.17 -37.14 -14.91
C GLN A 22 39.94 -36.92 -15.81
N THR A 23 39.74 -37.77 -16.83
CA THR A 23 38.55 -37.73 -17.68
C THR A 23 37.79 -39.04 -17.60
N TYR A 24 36.48 -38.95 -17.38
CA TYR A 24 35.52 -40.04 -17.48
C TYR A 24 34.59 -39.78 -18.67
N VAL A 25 34.17 -40.82 -19.39
CA VAL A 25 33.30 -40.70 -20.56
C VAL A 25 32.03 -41.52 -20.32
N VAL A 26 30.88 -40.82 -20.30
CA VAL A 26 29.55 -41.43 -20.24
C VAL A 26 29.22 -42.06 -21.59
N THR A 27 29.05 -43.38 -21.61
CA THR A 27 28.75 -44.19 -22.81
C THR A 27 27.40 -44.90 -22.73
N SER A 28 26.66 -44.75 -21.62
CA SER A 28 25.35 -45.32 -21.40
C SER A 28 24.36 -44.24 -20.93
N ASN A 29 23.16 -44.24 -21.51
CA ASN A 29 22.05 -43.36 -21.11
C ASN A 29 21.13 -43.99 -20.03
N ALA A 30 21.52 -45.12 -19.45
CA ALA A 30 20.83 -45.72 -18.32
C ALA A 30 21.00 -44.88 -17.03
N ASP A 31 20.06 -45.02 -16.10
CA ASP A 31 20.11 -44.38 -14.77
C ASP A 31 21.34 -44.80 -13.93
N SER A 32 21.77 -46.05 -14.06
CA SER A 32 22.79 -46.67 -13.21
C SER A 32 23.50 -47.84 -13.90
N GLY A 33 24.67 -48.21 -13.39
CA GLY A 33 25.54 -49.26 -13.94
C GLY A 33 26.73 -48.70 -14.74
N PRO A 34 27.55 -49.58 -15.34
CA PRO A 34 28.78 -49.19 -16.04
C PRO A 34 28.56 -48.19 -17.18
N GLY A 35 29.42 -47.19 -17.28
CA GLY A 35 29.41 -46.18 -18.34
C GLY A 35 28.32 -45.11 -18.18
N THR A 36 27.61 -45.05 -17.05
CA THR A 36 26.55 -44.06 -16.80
C THR A 36 27.07 -42.77 -16.16
N LEU A 37 26.29 -41.70 -16.25
CA LEU A 37 26.56 -40.43 -15.54
C LEU A 37 26.59 -40.64 -14.01
N ARG A 38 25.73 -41.53 -13.48
CA ARG A 38 25.71 -41.88 -12.06
C ARG A 38 27.01 -42.53 -11.60
N GLU A 39 27.57 -43.45 -12.39
CA GLU A 39 28.89 -44.02 -12.09
C GLU A 39 29.98 -42.94 -12.12
N GLY A 40 30.02 -42.09 -13.16
CA GLY A 40 31.00 -41.00 -13.26
C GLY A 40 30.98 -40.05 -12.06
N LEU A 41 29.78 -39.70 -11.57
CA LEU A 41 29.63 -38.87 -10.36
C LEU A 41 30.03 -39.61 -9.08
N THR A 42 29.76 -40.91 -8.96
CA THR A 42 30.24 -41.74 -7.83
C THR A 42 31.76 -41.85 -7.83
N GLN A 43 32.40 -42.08 -8.98
CA GLN A 43 33.87 -42.05 -9.11
C GLN A 43 34.43 -40.64 -8.84
N ALA A 44 33.65 -39.60 -9.15
CA ALA A 44 33.97 -38.23 -8.78
C ALA A 44 33.80 -37.94 -7.26
N ALA A 45 33.23 -38.81 -6.42
CA ALA A 45 32.98 -38.52 -5.01
C ALA A 45 34.21 -38.64 -4.08
N ILE A 46 35.27 -37.86 -4.33
CA ILE A 46 36.46 -37.77 -3.47
C ILE A 46 36.39 -36.49 -2.63
N ALA A 47 36.49 -36.64 -1.30
CA ALA A 47 36.56 -35.50 -0.38
C ALA A 47 37.84 -34.67 -0.62
N ASN A 48 37.69 -33.34 -0.63
CA ASN A 48 38.80 -32.38 -0.80
C ASN A 48 39.64 -32.57 -2.08
N ARG A 49 39.06 -33.03 -3.21
CA ARG A 49 39.77 -33.08 -4.50
C ARG A 49 40.31 -31.70 -4.88
N THR A 50 41.58 -31.64 -5.27
CA THR A 50 42.28 -30.44 -5.77
C THR A 50 42.59 -30.47 -7.28
N THR A 51 42.54 -31.63 -7.93
CA THR A 51 42.72 -31.80 -9.38
C THR A 51 41.38 -31.72 -10.12
N THR A 52 41.38 -31.38 -11.41
CA THR A 52 40.15 -31.38 -12.22
C THR A 52 39.73 -32.81 -12.61
N TYR A 53 38.44 -33.12 -12.47
CA TYR A 53 37.80 -34.36 -12.93
C TYR A 53 36.70 -34.02 -13.95
N THR A 54 36.91 -34.38 -15.21
CA THR A 54 36.00 -34.01 -16.32
C THR A 54 35.12 -35.20 -16.72
N ILE A 55 33.81 -35.00 -16.70
CA ILE A 55 32.79 -35.93 -17.19
C ILE A 55 32.36 -35.48 -18.58
N ASN A 56 32.83 -36.20 -19.60
CA ASN A 56 32.47 -36.05 -21.00
C ASN A 56 31.40 -37.09 -21.40
N PHE A 57 30.81 -36.92 -22.59
CA PHE A 57 29.76 -37.80 -23.11
C PHE A 57 30.13 -38.34 -24.50
N ASN A 58 29.91 -39.64 -24.69
CA ASN A 58 29.98 -40.33 -25.97
C ASN A 58 28.89 -41.41 -26.03
N LEU A 59 27.64 -40.97 -25.86
CA LEU A 59 26.45 -41.81 -25.92
C LEU A 59 26.24 -42.39 -27.33
N PRO A 60 25.94 -43.68 -27.47
CA PRO A 60 25.63 -44.31 -28.75
C PRO A 60 24.19 -44.02 -29.20
N GLY A 61 23.93 -44.21 -30.50
CA GLY A 61 22.59 -44.13 -31.08
C GLY A 61 22.43 -43.01 -32.12
N ASN A 62 21.19 -42.83 -32.57
CA ASN A 62 20.83 -41.89 -33.61
C ASN A 62 20.73 -40.45 -33.04
N PRO A 63 21.50 -39.47 -33.54
CA PRO A 63 21.41 -38.07 -33.11
C PRO A 63 20.01 -37.45 -33.24
N SER A 64 19.13 -37.99 -34.09
CA SER A 64 17.78 -37.50 -34.30
C SER A 64 16.73 -38.12 -33.36
N ASP A 65 17.09 -39.14 -32.58
CA ASP A 65 16.21 -39.75 -31.58
C ASP A 65 16.52 -39.20 -30.18
N ASN A 66 15.58 -38.41 -29.65
CA ASN A 66 15.68 -37.88 -28.30
C ASN A 66 15.75 -38.97 -27.23
N ALA A 67 15.24 -40.20 -27.47
CA ALA A 67 15.38 -41.29 -26.52
C ALA A 67 16.84 -41.72 -26.33
N ASN A 68 17.69 -41.64 -27.35
CA ASN A 68 19.12 -41.94 -27.24
C ASN A 68 19.86 -40.81 -26.49
N ARG A 69 19.40 -39.56 -26.64
CA ARG A 69 19.94 -38.38 -25.93
C ARG A 69 19.57 -38.29 -24.46
N THR A 70 18.54 -39.02 -24.04
CA THR A 70 17.92 -38.85 -22.73
C THR A 70 18.42 -39.86 -21.73
N ILE A 71 18.98 -39.37 -20.62
CA ILE A 71 19.23 -40.12 -19.40
C ILE A 71 18.01 -39.96 -18.49
N ARG A 72 17.26 -41.04 -18.29
CA ARG A 72 16.07 -41.04 -17.42
C ARG A 72 16.45 -41.43 -16.00
N LEU A 73 16.27 -40.51 -15.07
CA LEU A 73 16.66 -40.69 -13.68
C LEU A 73 15.55 -41.35 -12.87
N ARG A 74 15.88 -42.42 -12.14
CA ARG A 74 14.97 -43.11 -11.22
C ARG A 74 15.04 -42.57 -9.80
N SER A 75 16.16 -41.95 -9.47
CA SER A 75 16.49 -41.39 -8.15
C SER A 75 17.47 -40.24 -8.30
N ALA A 76 17.64 -39.43 -7.26
CA ALA A 76 18.64 -38.36 -7.20
C ALA A 76 20.03 -38.86 -7.67
N LEU A 77 20.71 -38.08 -8.51
CA LEU A 77 22.12 -38.34 -8.84
C LEU A 77 23.00 -38.11 -7.60
N PRO A 78 24.19 -38.74 -7.51
CA PRO A 78 25.19 -38.40 -6.51
C PRO A 78 25.56 -36.92 -6.62
N VAL A 79 25.86 -36.29 -5.50
CA VAL A 79 26.22 -34.86 -5.47
C VAL A 79 27.49 -34.58 -6.27
N VAL A 80 27.52 -33.45 -6.97
CA VAL A 80 28.69 -32.97 -7.68
C VAL A 80 29.68 -32.40 -6.66
N SER A 81 30.85 -33.04 -6.56
CA SER A 81 31.93 -32.69 -5.63
C SER A 81 32.88 -31.66 -6.21
N SER A 82 33.87 -31.20 -5.42
CA SER A 82 34.84 -30.19 -5.85
C SER A 82 35.67 -30.59 -7.06
N ASN A 83 35.98 -29.58 -7.88
CA ASN A 83 36.81 -29.64 -9.08
C ASN A 83 36.28 -30.63 -10.13
N VAL A 84 34.95 -30.69 -10.30
CA VAL A 84 34.26 -31.53 -11.29
C VAL A 84 33.70 -30.66 -12.42
N ILE A 85 34.02 -31.02 -13.65
CA ILE A 85 33.44 -30.44 -14.88
C ILE A 85 32.48 -31.46 -15.49
N ILE A 86 31.23 -31.08 -15.76
CA ILE A 86 30.27 -31.90 -16.50
C ILE A 86 30.01 -31.22 -17.84
N ASP A 87 30.52 -31.78 -18.94
CA ASP A 87 30.41 -31.17 -20.27
C ASP A 87 29.58 -32.02 -21.24
N GLY A 88 28.27 -31.82 -21.24
CA GLY A 88 27.34 -32.41 -22.22
C GLY A 88 27.59 -31.97 -23.67
N SER A 89 28.27 -30.83 -23.89
CA SER A 89 28.61 -30.38 -25.26
C SER A 89 29.72 -31.22 -25.90
N SER A 90 30.50 -31.95 -25.09
CA SER A 90 31.57 -32.87 -25.52
C SER A 90 31.09 -34.05 -26.37
N GLN A 91 29.78 -34.31 -26.42
CA GLN A 91 29.15 -35.24 -27.36
C GLN A 91 29.34 -34.77 -28.81
N THR A 92 30.50 -35.05 -29.41
CA THR A 92 30.89 -34.51 -30.73
C THR A 92 30.09 -35.08 -31.90
N ALA A 93 29.61 -36.32 -31.78
CA ALA A 93 28.89 -37.02 -32.86
C ALA A 93 27.49 -36.47 -33.15
N TRP A 94 26.93 -35.60 -32.31
CA TRP A 94 25.53 -35.18 -32.36
C TRP A 94 25.36 -33.65 -32.53
N PRO A 95 24.38 -33.19 -33.33
CA PRO A 95 24.04 -31.78 -33.44
C PRO A 95 23.49 -31.25 -32.11
N VAL A 96 23.64 -29.93 -31.91
CA VAL A 96 23.07 -29.20 -30.77
C VAL A 96 21.55 -29.16 -30.82
N LEU A 97 20.94 -29.00 -29.64
CA LEU A 97 19.52 -28.79 -29.48
C LEU A 97 19.22 -27.30 -29.66
N GLY A 98 18.60 -26.95 -30.80
CA GLY A 98 18.14 -25.59 -31.13
C GLY A 98 19.25 -24.54 -31.10
N VAL A 99 18.98 -23.42 -30.40
CA VAL A 99 19.89 -22.27 -30.30
C VAL A 99 20.84 -22.34 -29.09
N SER A 100 20.77 -23.44 -28.32
CA SER A 100 21.62 -23.71 -27.16
C SER A 100 22.92 -24.44 -27.54
N GLY A 101 23.82 -24.63 -26.56
CA GLY A 101 24.95 -25.55 -26.69
C GLY A 101 24.63 -26.98 -26.24
N ALA A 102 23.37 -27.27 -25.87
CA ALA A 102 23.00 -28.52 -25.21
C ALA A 102 22.87 -29.70 -26.18
N LYS A 103 23.23 -30.90 -25.72
CA LYS A 103 23.17 -32.13 -26.54
C LYS A 103 22.62 -33.35 -25.81
N VAL A 104 22.78 -33.40 -24.49
CA VAL A 104 22.36 -34.50 -23.61
C VAL A 104 21.18 -34.03 -22.75
N ILE A 105 20.17 -34.87 -22.58
CA ILE A 105 18.94 -34.55 -21.85
C ILE A 105 18.93 -35.32 -20.52
N LEU A 106 18.62 -34.63 -19.42
CA LEU A 106 18.30 -35.22 -18.11
C LEU A 106 16.82 -34.97 -17.81
N GLU A 107 16.07 -36.03 -17.55
CA GLU A 107 14.66 -35.97 -17.10
C GLU A 107 14.39 -37.11 -16.09
N PRO A 108 13.40 -36.99 -15.19
CA PRO A 108 13.00 -38.12 -14.35
C PRO A 108 12.26 -39.18 -15.19
N GLU A 109 12.36 -40.46 -14.82
CA GLU A 109 11.60 -41.55 -15.47
C GLU A 109 10.09 -41.45 -15.21
N TYR A 110 9.71 -40.83 -14.08
CA TYR A 110 8.32 -40.65 -13.66
C TYR A 110 8.01 -39.17 -13.40
N PRO A 111 6.78 -38.69 -13.73
CA PRO A 111 6.32 -37.39 -13.25
C PRO A 111 6.23 -37.40 -11.71
N ASN A 112 6.12 -36.21 -11.10
CA ASN A 112 6.05 -36.05 -9.64
C ASN A 112 7.32 -36.44 -8.85
N SER A 113 8.51 -36.38 -9.49
CA SER A 113 9.80 -36.56 -8.81
C SER A 113 10.04 -35.54 -7.69
N THR A 114 10.47 -36.02 -6.52
CA THR A 114 10.85 -35.22 -5.34
C THR A 114 12.36 -34.96 -5.24
N PHE A 115 13.13 -35.32 -6.26
CA PHE A 115 14.57 -35.08 -6.36
C PHE A 115 14.89 -34.11 -7.51
N SER A 116 16.00 -33.40 -7.38
CA SER A 116 16.48 -32.43 -8.38
C SER A 116 17.40 -33.10 -9.43
N GLY A 117 17.57 -32.46 -10.59
CA GLY A 117 18.38 -33.00 -11.68
C GLY A 117 19.86 -33.13 -11.34
N LEU A 118 20.47 -32.04 -10.87
CA LEU A 118 21.83 -32.01 -10.32
C LEU A 118 21.86 -31.27 -8.98
N THR A 119 22.64 -31.77 -8.02
CA THR A 119 22.94 -31.09 -6.76
C THR A 119 24.44 -30.92 -6.63
N ILE A 120 24.90 -29.67 -6.56
CA ILE A 120 26.30 -29.27 -6.39
C ILE A 120 26.46 -28.80 -4.94
N GLY A 121 27.29 -29.48 -4.14
CA GLY A 121 27.36 -29.24 -2.68
C GLY A 121 27.13 -30.51 -1.86
N GLN A 122 27.33 -30.42 -0.54
CA GLN A 122 27.17 -31.54 0.40
C GLN A 122 26.26 -31.12 1.57
N SER A 123 25.78 -32.06 2.41
CA SER A 123 24.95 -31.70 3.56
C SER A 123 25.72 -30.82 4.56
N LEU A 124 24.97 -29.97 5.29
CA LEU A 124 25.45 -29.14 6.40
C LEU A 124 26.31 -29.92 7.40
N ASP A 125 25.96 -31.19 7.64
CA ASP A 125 26.62 -32.10 8.58
C ASP A 125 28.06 -32.45 8.20
N THR A 126 28.43 -32.30 6.92
CA THR A 126 29.75 -32.69 6.40
C THR A 126 30.83 -31.65 6.68
N GLN A 127 30.46 -30.37 6.84
CA GLN A 127 31.37 -29.22 6.90
C GLN A 127 32.36 -29.07 5.72
N ILE A 128 32.16 -29.80 4.61
CA ILE A 128 33.03 -29.75 3.44
C ILE A 128 32.51 -28.73 2.43
N GLN A 129 33.32 -27.71 2.14
CA GLN A 129 32.99 -26.72 1.10
C GLN A 129 33.25 -27.29 -0.30
N THR A 130 32.25 -27.18 -1.18
CA THR A 130 32.39 -27.54 -2.60
C THR A 130 32.91 -26.36 -3.42
N THR A 131 33.91 -26.58 -4.28
CA THR A 131 34.55 -25.53 -5.08
C THR A 131 34.92 -25.98 -6.49
N GLY A 132 34.92 -25.08 -7.47
CA GLY A 132 35.46 -25.32 -8.82
C GLY A 132 34.61 -26.27 -9.66
N VAL A 133 33.29 -26.11 -9.63
CA VAL A 133 32.36 -26.97 -10.38
C VAL A 133 31.85 -26.25 -11.62
N GLU A 134 31.90 -26.94 -12.76
CA GLU A 134 31.46 -26.38 -14.04
C GLU A 134 30.43 -27.31 -14.71
N VAL A 135 29.34 -26.76 -15.24
CA VAL A 135 28.26 -27.53 -15.88
C VAL A 135 27.87 -26.93 -17.23
N TYR A 136 27.98 -27.72 -18.30
CA TYR A 136 27.83 -27.28 -19.69
C TYR A 136 26.99 -28.25 -20.52
N GLY A 137 26.27 -27.72 -21.51
CA GLY A 137 25.66 -28.50 -22.60
C GLY A 137 24.59 -29.52 -22.21
N LEU A 138 23.93 -29.36 -21.06
CA LEU A 138 22.83 -30.23 -20.62
C LEU A 138 21.45 -29.58 -20.87
N TYR A 139 20.45 -30.40 -21.21
CA TYR A 139 19.03 -30.03 -21.17
C TYR A 139 18.37 -30.73 -20.00
N ILE A 140 18.13 -30.01 -18.90
CA ILE A 140 17.59 -30.54 -17.64
C ILE A 140 16.11 -30.17 -17.55
N ARG A 141 15.21 -31.15 -17.50
CA ARG A 141 13.77 -30.87 -17.60
C ARG A 141 12.84 -31.73 -16.77
N ASN A 142 11.65 -31.16 -16.52
CA ASN A 142 10.45 -31.85 -16.06
C ASN A 142 10.59 -32.51 -14.67
N PHE A 143 11.46 -31.98 -13.81
CA PHE A 143 11.57 -32.42 -12.41
C PHE A 143 10.41 -31.90 -11.54
N ALA A 144 9.56 -31.02 -12.08
CA ALA A 144 8.27 -30.63 -11.50
C ALA A 144 7.11 -30.83 -12.48
N THR A 145 5.88 -30.88 -11.97
CA THR A 145 4.66 -31.03 -12.77
C THR A 145 3.81 -29.77 -12.58
N ILE A 146 4.02 -28.80 -13.47
CA ILE A 146 3.46 -27.45 -13.33
C ILE A 146 2.29 -27.29 -14.31
N THR A 147 1.07 -27.43 -13.80
CA THR A 147 -0.18 -27.22 -14.54
C THR A 147 -0.92 -25.93 -14.13
N ASN A 148 -0.66 -25.42 -12.92
CA ASN A 148 -1.13 -24.13 -12.41
C ASN A 148 -0.07 -23.54 -11.47
N LEU A 149 0.19 -22.24 -11.54
CA LEU A 149 1.16 -21.53 -10.70
C LEU A 149 0.65 -21.13 -9.30
N GLN A 150 -0.66 -21.23 -9.02
CA GLN A 150 -1.22 -21.00 -7.68
C GLN A 150 -0.96 -22.18 -6.73
N ASN A 151 -1.20 -23.40 -7.20
CA ASN A 151 -1.20 -24.63 -6.38
C ASN A 151 -0.07 -25.58 -6.80
N VAL A 152 1.18 -25.09 -6.81
CA VAL A 152 2.35 -25.89 -7.17
C VAL A 152 2.80 -26.75 -5.99
N ASN A 153 3.07 -28.04 -6.23
CA ASN A 153 3.73 -28.90 -5.26
C ASN A 153 5.22 -28.56 -5.13
N THR A 154 5.56 -27.68 -4.19
CA THR A 154 6.94 -27.22 -3.96
C THR A 154 7.91 -28.27 -3.41
N ALA A 155 7.45 -29.48 -3.08
CA ALA A 155 8.30 -30.62 -2.71
C ALA A 155 8.94 -31.33 -3.93
N GLN A 156 8.62 -30.90 -5.16
CA GLN A 156 9.22 -31.44 -6.38
C GLN A 156 10.62 -30.87 -6.67
N GLY A 157 11.30 -31.48 -7.65
CA GLY A 157 12.69 -31.16 -7.99
C GLY A 157 12.91 -29.79 -8.64
N SER A 158 14.12 -29.28 -8.46
CA SER A 158 14.70 -28.18 -9.25
C SER A 158 15.63 -28.74 -10.33
N GLY A 159 15.99 -27.93 -11.34
CA GLY A 159 16.91 -28.35 -12.39
C GLY A 159 18.33 -28.56 -11.85
N ILE A 160 18.94 -27.47 -11.37
CA ILE A 160 20.23 -27.49 -10.67
C ILE A 160 20.06 -26.87 -9.28
N VAL A 161 20.54 -27.54 -8.25
CA VAL A 161 20.66 -27.01 -6.88
C VAL A 161 22.15 -26.78 -6.60
N ILE A 162 22.50 -25.55 -6.24
CA ILE A 162 23.81 -25.19 -5.68
C ILE A 162 23.59 -25.04 -4.18
N ASP A 163 24.01 -26.05 -3.42
CA ASP A 163 23.78 -26.19 -1.99
C ASP A 163 25.05 -25.89 -1.17
N TYR A 164 24.85 -25.57 0.10
CA TYR A 164 25.88 -25.52 1.14
C TYR A 164 27.20 -24.77 0.82
N ARG A 165 27.13 -23.43 0.74
CA ARG A 165 28.29 -22.50 0.56
C ARG A 165 29.22 -22.88 -0.60
N ALA A 166 28.70 -23.59 -1.61
CA ALA A 166 29.45 -23.94 -2.81
C ALA A 166 29.92 -22.66 -3.53
N ASN A 167 31.18 -22.65 -3.97
CA ASN A 167 31.85 -21.47 -4.52
C ASN A 167 32.61 -21.77 -5.82
N ASN A 168 32.96 -20.73 -6.57
CA ASN A 168 33.64 -20.88 -7.86
C ASN A 168 32.88 -21.88 -8.77
N ILE A 169 31.58 -21.63 -8.91
CA ILE A 169 30.64 -22.47 -9.66
C ILE A 169 30.31 -21.76 -10.97
N THR A 170 30.49 -22.43 -12.10
CA THR A 170 30.14 -21.90 -13.43
C THR A 170 29.07 -22.77 -14.09
N ILE A 171 27.88 -22.19 -14.33
CA ILE A 171 26.80 -22.85 -15.06
C ILE A 171 26.67 -22.20 -16.44
N GLY A 172 27.05 -22.96 -17.46
CA GLY A 172 27.00 -22.54 -18.86
C GLY A 172 28.20 -21.70 -19.32
N ALA A 173 28.39 -21.64 -20.63
CA ALA A 173 29.40 -20.85 -21.31
C ALA A 173 28.96 -20.57 -22.76
N PRO A 174 29.51 -19.55 -23.44
CA PRO A 174 29.19 -19.25 -24.84
C PRO A 174 29.39 -20.49 -25.74
N GLY A 175 28.37 -20.84 -26.53
CA GLY A 175 28.37 -22.06 -27.37
C GLY A 175 28.19 -23.39 -26.61
N LYS A 176 28.18 -23.38 -25.28
CA LYS A 176 27.97 -24.55 -24.40
C LYS A 176 26.86 -24.36 -23.35
N GLY A 177 25.91 -23.47 -23.63
CA GLY A 177 24.79 -23.13 -22.74
C GLY A 177 23.91 -24.33 -22.39
N ASN A 178 23.44 -24.38 -21.15
CA ASN A 178 22.45 -25.36 -20.71
C ASN A 178 21.02 -24.90 -21.04
N VAL A 179 20.07 -25.83 -21.03
CA VAL A 179 18.63 -25.57 -21.17
C VAL A 179 17.93 -26.13 -19.94
N ILE A 180 17.08 -25.35 -19.26
CA ILE A 180 16.51 -25.74 -17.96
C ILE A 180 15.04 -25.29 -17.84
N GLY A 181 14.09 -26.23 -17.85
CA GLY A 181 12.65 -25.90 -17.80
C GLY A 181 11.75 -27.01 -17.23
N GLY A 182 10.57 -26.66 -16.74
CA GLY A 182 9.63 -27.62 -16.15
C GLY A 182 10.01 -28.08 -14.73
N ASN A 183 10.57 -27.19 -13.90
CA ASN A 183 11.08 -27.51 -12.57
C ASN A 183 10.55 -26.51 -11.52
N ILE A 184 10.67 -26.80 -10.22
CA ILE A 184 10.28 -25.81 -9.19
C ILE A 184 11.17 -24.57 -9.30
N ASN A 185 12.49 -24.76 -9.31
CA ASN A 185 13.45 -23.75 -9.72
C ASN A 185 14.24 -24.26 -10.92
N GLY A 186 14.56 -23.41 -11.89
CA GLY A 186 15.55 -23.75 -12.92
C GLY A 186 16.91 -23.96 -12.25
N ILE A 187 17.41 -22.92 -11.58
CA ILE A 187 18.59 -22.98 -10.72
C ILE A 187 18.22 -22.48 -9.32
N ALA A 188 18.57 -23.22 -8.27
CA ALA A 188 18.38 -22.84 -6.87
C ALA A 188 19.73 -22.73 -6.14
N ILE A 189 20.10 -21.55 -5.66
CA ILE A 189 21.29 -21.32 -4.83
C ILE A 189 20.86 -21.24 -3.36
N ARG A 190 21.40 -22.10 -2.50
CA ARG A 190 21.08 -22.23 -1.07
C ARG A 190 22.30 -21.90 -0.19
N ASN A 191 22.92 -20.76 -0.44
CA ASN A 191 24.14 -20.30 0.23
C ASN A 191 23.81 -19.40 1.44
N ASN A 192 22.91 -19.85 2.34
CA ASN A 192 22.29 -19.01 3.38
C ASN A 192 22.85 -19.19 4.81
N TYR A 193 23.97 -19.89 4.99
CA TYR A 193 24.55 -20.22 6.30
C TYR A 193 25.89 -19.53 6.59
N ILE A 194 26.30 -19.47 7.87
CA ILE A 194 27.53 -18.82 8.35
C ILE A 194 28.72 -19.80 8.36
N TYR A 195 29.94 -19.35 8.07
CA TYR A 195 31.17 -20.13 8.22
C TYR A 195 32.35 -19.24 8.67
N SER A 196 33.28 -19.79 9.45
CA SER A 196 34.36 -19.03 10.11
C SER A 196 35.50 -18.57 9.19
N ASN A 197 35.76 -19.31 8.11
CA ASN A 197 36.76 -18.94 7.11
C ASN A 197 36.10 -18.17 5.95
N ILE A 198 36.53 -16.92 5.76
CA ILE A 198 36.01 -16.01 4.75
C ILE A 198 36.98 -15.97 3.56
N THR A 199 36.56 -16.58 2.45
CA THR A 199 37.19 -16.39 1.13
C THR A 199 36.16 -15.71 0.24
N ALA A 200 36.58 -14.79 -0.63
CA ALA A 200 35.65 -14.20 -1.61
C ALA A 200 35.13 -15.30 -2.56
N THR A 201 33.83 -15.61 -2.46
CA THR A 201 33.20 -16.65 -3.26
C THR A 201 32.41 -16.03 -4.41
N LYS A 202 32.48 -16.65 -5.59
CA LYS A 202 31.75 -16.20 -6.79
C LYS A 202 31.00 -17.36 -7.43
N ILE A 203 29.75 -17.11 -7.84
CA ILE A 203 28.95 -18.00 -8.70
C ILE A 203 28.72 -17.26 -10.02
N ASN A 204 28.87 -17.96 -11.15
CA ASN A 204 28.65 -17.44 -12.49
C ASN A 204 27.60 -18.29 -13.22
N ILE A 205 26.52 -17.68 -13.67
CA ILE A 205 25.47 -18.32 -14.47
C ILE A 205 25.38 -17.56 -15.79
N GLN A 206 25.79 -18.19 -16.90
CA GLN A 206 25.96 -17.50 -18.19
C GLN A 206 25.53 -18.39 -19.38
N SER A 207 25.03 -17.76 -20.44
CA SER A 207 24.67 -18.41 -21.72
C SER A 207 23.58 -19.49 -21.65
N ASN A 208 22.80 -19.58 -20.57
CA ASN A 208 21.76 -20.61 -20.42
C ASN A 208 20.40 -20.17 -20.97
N LEU A 209 19.56 -21.13 -21.33
CA LEU A 209 18.13 -20.96 -21.57
C LEU A 209 17.35 -21.50 -20.37
N ILE A 210 16.53 -20.69 -19.70
CA ILE A 210 15.85 -21.03 -18.45
C ILE A 210 14.36 -20.67 -18.54
N GLY A 211 13.51 -21.69 -18.43
CA GLY A 211 12.04 -21.58 -18.53
C GLY A 211 11.50 -21.67 -19.96
N VAL A 212 12.36 -21.84 -20.95
CA VAL A 212 12.03 -22.17 -22.35
C VAL A 212 12.73 -23.47 -22.75
N ILE A 213 12.26 -24.14 -23.80
CA ILE A 213 12.98 -25.28 -24.38
C ILE A 213 14.18 -24.81 -25.22
N TYR A 214 14.88 -25.76 -25.83
CA TYR A 214 16.13 -25.54 -26.55
C TYR A 214 16.02 -24.65 -27.80
N ASP A 215 14.81 -24.37 -28.30
CA ASP A 215 14.57 -23.41 -29.40
C ASP A 215 14.69 -21.94 -28.93
N GLY A 216 14.66 -21.69 -27.62
CA GLY A 216 14.71 -20.36 -27.02
C GLY A 216 13.39 -19.56 -27.12
N ILE A 217 12.29 -20.17 -27.58
CA ILE A 217 11.03 -19.49 -27.91
C ILE A 217 9.83 -20.21 -27.28
N THR A 218 9.79 -21.54 -27.28
CA THR A 218 8.65 -22.31 -26.74
C THR A 218 8.79 -22.44 -25.22
N PRO A 219 7.74 -22.09 -24.44
CA PRO A 219 7.81 -22.09 -22.97
C PRO A 219 7.93 -23.51 -22.39
N ASN A 220 8.69 -23.63 -21.31
CA ASN A 220 8.75 -24.78 -20.43
C ASN A 220 8.93 -24.27 -18.98
N THR A 221 7.85 -23.68 -18.47
CA THR A 221 7.81 -22.88 -17.24
C THR A 221 8.44 -23.56 -16.02
N ASN A 222 9.31 -22.83 -15.32
CA ASN A 222 9.63 -23.11 -13.91
C ASN A 222 8.78 -22.18 -13.00
N VAL A 223 8.66 -22.50 -11.71
CA VAL A 223 8.08 -21.51 -10.77
C VAL A 223 9.05 -20.33 -10.64
N ILE A 224 10.32 -20.61 -10.37
CA ILE A 224 11.38 -19.58 -10.38
C ILE A 224 12.44 -19.96 -11.41
N GLY A 225 12.89 -19.01 -12.25
CA GLY A 225 13.98 -19.23 -13.19
C GLY A 225 15.30 -19.48 -12.46
N ILE A 226 15.78 -18.45 -11.75
CA ILE A 226 16.89 -18.56 -10.80
C ILE A 226 16.40 -18.04 -9.43
N SER A 227 16.39 -18.91 -8.43
CA SER A 227 16.21 -18.56 -7.03
C SER A 227 17.57 -18.55 -6.35
N ALA A 228 17.95 -17.43 -5.71
CA ALA A 228 19.22 -17.30 -5.03
C ALA A 228 19.04 -16.78 -3.61
N ASN A 229 19.40 -17.60 -2.63
CA ASN A 229 19.54 -17.18 -1.24
C ASN A 229 21.04 -17.15 -0.89
N LEU A 230 21.55 -15.94 -0.70
CA LEU A 230 22.98 -15.62 -0.57
C LEU A 230 23.30 -15.11 0.83
N TYR A 231 24.56 -15.24 1.24
CA TYR A 231 25.05 -14.78 2.54
C TYR A 231 26.37 -14.00 2.44
N ASP A 232 27.47 -14.64 2.02
CA ASP A 232 28.78 -14.00 1.76
C ASP A 232 29.34 -14.45 0.39
N SER A 233 28.56 -14.26 -0.67
CA SER A 233 28.89 -14.70 -2.04
C SER A 233 28.50 -13.66 -3.08
N ALA A 234 29.42 -13.37 -4.00
CA ALA A 234 29.14 -12.60 -5.20
C ALA A 234 28.44 -13.49 -6.24
N LEU A 235 27.57 -12.87 -7.05
CA LEU A 235 26.78 -13.58 -8.05
C LEU A 235 26.78 -12.81 -9.38
N ASP A 236 27.30 -13.45 -10.42
CA ASP A 236 27.17 -13.00 -11.80
C ASP A 236 26.09 -13.83 -12.50
N ILE A 237 25.08 -13.14 -13.03
CA ILE A 237 24.09 -13.68 -13.95
C ILE A 237 24.29 -12.96 -15.28
N GLY A 238 24.85 -13.69 -16.24
CA GLY A 238 25.27 -13.17 -17.53
C GLY A 238 26.74 -12.75 -17.52
N GLY A 239 27.08 -11.64 -18.17
CA GLY A 239 28.44 -11.10 -18.19
C GLY A 239 28.61 -10.01 -19.25
N ASP A 240 29.71 -9.26 -19.20
CA ASP A 240 29.92 -8.09 -20.07
C ASP A 240 29.99 -8.43 -21.57
N ASN A 241 30.34 -9.67 -21.95
CA ASN A 241 30.25 -10.11 -23.35
C ASN A 241 28.82 -10.53 -23.69
N ALA A 242 28.27 -10.07 -24.82
CA ALA A 242 26.90 -10.37 -25.23
C ALA A 242 26.57 -11.88 -25.31
N GLY A 243 27.55 -12.73 -25.64
CA GLY A 243 27.39 -14.19 -25.66
C GLY A 243 27.25 -14.86 -24.28
N GLN A 244 27.53 -14.14 -23.19
CA GLN A 244 27.36 -14.61 -21.81
C GLN A 244 25.94 -14.40 -21.28
N GLY A 245 25.11 -13.59 -21.94
CA GLY A 245 23.73 -13.34 -21.53
C GLY A 245 22.88 -14.61 -21.48
N ASN A 246 22.10 -14.78 -20.41
CA ASN A 246 21.11 -15.86 -20.32
C ASN A 246 19.77 -15.42 -20.95
N VAL A 247 18.95 -16.38 -21.33
CA VAL A 247 17.51 -16.20 -21.55
C VAL A 247 16.79 -16.80 -20.35
N ILE A 248 16.03 -15.99 -19.62
CA ILE A 248 15.34 -16.37 -18.38
C ILE A 248 13.90 -15.88 -18.50
N ALA A 249 13.02 -16.74 -19.02
CA ALA A 249 11.71 -16.34 -19.51
C ALA A 249 10.66 -17.43 -19.28
N ALA A 250 9.37 -17.08 -19.40
CA ALA A 250 8.24 -17.97 -19.14
C ALA A 250 8.21 -18.63 -17.74
N ASN A 251 8.92 -18.07 -16.75
CA ASN A 251 8.84 -18.46 -15.33
C ASN A 251 7.89 -17.52 -14.57
N ARG A 252 7.29 -17.97 -13.45
CA ARG A 252 6.48 -17.07 -12.60
C ARG A 252 7.33 -15.91 -12.06
N ILE A 253 8.51 -16.20 -11.54
CA ILE A 253 9.53 -15.19 -11.24
C ILE A 253 10.80 -15.57 -11.99
N ASN A 254 11.33 -14.70 -12.84
CA ASN A 254 12.49 -15.05 -13.64
C ASN A 254 13.78 -15.05 -12.79
N LEU A 255 14.00 -14.01 -11.99
CA LEU A 255 15.08 -13.90 -11.01
C LEU A 255 14.55 -13.50 -9.63
N ASP A 256 14.81 -14.31 -8.60
CA ASP A 256 14.50 -14.01 -7.20
C ASP A 256 15.76 -14.13 -6.35
N ILE A 257 16.32 -12.99 -5.93
CA ILE A 257 17.63 -12.91 -5.28
C ILE A 257 17.47 -12.28 -3.89
N THR A 258 17.84 -13.04 -2.87
CA THR A 258 17.70 -12.66 -1.46
C THR A 258 19.04 -12.77 -0.74
N ARG A 259 19.34 -11.77 0.10
CA ARG A 259 20.42 -11.77 1.08
C ARG A 259 19.94 -10.99 2.30
N SER A 260 19.44 -11.71 3.29
CA SER A 260 18.86 -11.14 4.51
C SER A 260 19.85 -11.02 5.67
N SER A 261 21.01 -11.67 5.58
CA SER A 261 22.05 -11.69 6.62
C SER A 261 23.46 -11.72 6.00
N TYR A 262 24.44 -11.24 6.76
CA TYR A 262 25.87 -11.23 6.40
C TYR A 262 26.73 -11.40 7.65
N SER A 263 27.93 -11.99 7.53
CA SER A 263 28.86 -12.12 8.66
C SER A 263 29.92 -11.01 8.68
N THR A 264 30.09 -10.31 7.57
CA THR A 264 31.13 -9.29 7.38
C THR A 264 30.54 -7.97 6.90
N ALA A 265 31.17 -6.86 7.29
CA ALA A 265 30.86 -5.54 6.74
C ALA A 265 31.26 -5.41 5.25
N ALA A 266 31.97 -6.39 4.68
CA ALA A 266 32.36 -6.37 3.27
C ALA A 266 31.12 -6.44 2.36
N ARG A 267 31.09 -5.54 1.38
CA ARG A 267 30.09 -5.58 0.30
C ARG A 267 30.46 -6.67 -0.70
N PHE A 268 29.43 -7.32 -1.23
CA PHE A 268 29.55 -8.26 -2.34
C PHE A 268 28.78 -7.71 -3.53
N ASP A 269 29.28 -8.00 -4.72
CA ASP A 269 28.67 -7.57 -5.98
C ASP A 269 27.64 -8.60 -6.46
N ILE A 270 26.50 -8.11 -6.91
CA ILE A 270 25.54 -8.88 -7.70
C ILE A 270 25.46 -8.23 -9.07
N ASN A 271 25.93 -8.95 -10.08
CA ASN A 271 26.00 -8.50 -11.46
C ASN A 271 24.92 -9.20 -12.29
N ILE A 272 24.06 -8.43 -12.95
CA ILE A 272 23.02 -8.95 -13.84
C ILE A 272 23.21 -8.23 -15.17
N ILE A 273 23.89 -8.90 -16.12
CA ILE A 273 24.45 -8.24 -17.30
C ILE A 273 24.08 -8.97 -18.60
N ASN A 274 23.61 -8.25 -19.62
CA ASN A 274 23.30 -8.75 -20.97
C ASN A 274 22.23 -9.86 -21.05
N ASN A 275 21.38 -10.03 -20.03
CA ASN A 275 20.35 -11.07 -20.03
C ASN A 275 19.07 -10.65 -20.77
N LYS A 276 18.31 -11.65 -21.24
CA LYS A 276 16.95 -11.51 -21.73
C LYS A 276 16.01 -12.09 -20.68
N ILE A 277 15.19 -11.25 -20.05
CA ILE A 277 14.38 -11.56 -18.86
C ILE A 277 12.90 -11.36 -19.18
N GLY A 278 12.10 -12.42 -19.05
CA GLY A 278 10.68 -12.42 -19.41
C GLY A 278 10.40 -12.39 -20.93
N VAL A 279 11.45 -12.38 -21.76
CA VAL A 279 11.40 -12.34 -23.23
C VAL A 279 12.20 -13.49 -23.84
N ASP A 280 11.87 -13.85 -25.08
CA ASP A 280 12.44 -14.95 -25.84
C ASP A 280 13.94 -14.76 -26.19
N TYR A 281 14.54 -15.77 -26.80
CA TYR A 281 15.94 -15.72 -27.25
C TYR A 281 16.23 -14.58 -28.24
N THR A 282 15.25 -14.13 -29.04
CA THR A 282 15.44 -12.98 -29.93
C THR A 282 15.41 -11.65 -29.17
N GLY A 283 14.75 -11.59 -28.01
CA GLY A 283 14.53 -10.37 -27.23
C GLY A 283 13.46 -9.47 -27.84
N LYS A 284 12.51 -10.06 -28.57
CA LYS A 284 11.46 -9.34 -29.33
C LYS A 284 10.07 -9.96 -29.18
N LYS A 285 9.94 -11.06 -28.45
CA LYS A 285 8.65 -11.62 -28.05
C LYS A 285 8.66 -11.88 -26.56
N ASP A 286 7.63 -11.42 -25.86
CA ASP A 286 7.45 -11.68 -24.44
C ASP A 286 6.48 -12.84 -24.18
N PHE A 287 6.26 -13.12 -22.89
CA PHE A 287 5.41 -14.22 -22.41
C PHE A 287 4.22 -13.76 -21.55
N HIS A 288 3.81 -12.48 -21.60
CA HIS A 288 2.81 -11.94 -20.66
C HIS A 288 1.40 -12.55 -20.81
N GLU A 289 1.07 -13.01 -22.02
CA GLU A 289 -0.21 -13.67 -22.36
C GLU A 289 -0.17 -15.21 -22.19
N LEU A 290 0.88 -15.80 -21.61
CA LEU A 290 0.90 -17.24 -21.36
C LEU A 290 -0.32 -17.67 -20.53
N PRO A 291 -1.10 -18.68 -20.97
CA PRO A 291 -2.32 -19.07 -20.25
C PRO A 291 -2.11 -19.39 -18.76
N ILE A 292 -0.96 -19.98 -18.41
CA ILE A 292 -0.60 -20.28 -17.02
C ILE A 292 -0.28 -19.03 -16.18
N PHE A 293 0.11 -17.91 -16.80
CA PHE A 293 0.26 -16.62 -16.13
C PHE A 293 -1.10 -15.91 -15.97
N LEU A 294 -2.07 -16.23 -16.82
CA LEU A 294 -3.43 -15.69 -16.79
C LEU A 294 -4.37 -16.49 -15.88
N SER A 295 -3.92 -17.58 -15.25
CA SER A 295 -4.75 -18.40 -14.34
C SER A 295 -5.23 -17.66 -13.10
N SER A 296 -4.64 -16.50 -12.77
CA SER A 296 -5.15 -15.58 -11.76
C SER A 296 -4.64 -14.15 -11.92
N SER A 297 -5.40 -13.18 -11.40
CA SER A 297 -4.98 -11.78 -11.24
C SER A 297 -4.05 -11.55 -10.04
N SER A 298 -4.06 -12.43 -9.03
CA SER A 298 -3.21 -12.31 -7.83
C SER A 298 -1.82 -12.93 -7.96
N LEU A 299 -1.53 -13.61 -9.09
CA LEU A 299 -0.21 -14.17 -9.36
C LEU A 299 0.79 -13.05 -9.64
N GLU A 300 1.76 -12.90 -8.73
CA GLU A 300 2.96 -12.11 -9.01
C GLU A 300 3.76 -12.77 -10.14
N ILE A 301 3.88 -12.06 -11.28
CA ILE A 301 4.69 -12.42 -12.44
C ILE A 301 5.78 -11.37 -12.63
N ALA A 302 7.01 -11.69 -12.23
CA ALA A 302 8.09 -10.70 -12.08
C ALA A 302 9.36 -11.06 -12.87
N GLY A 303 10.05 -10.04 -13.37
CA GLY A 303 11.32 -10.18 -14.08
C GLY A 303 12.46 -10.40 -13.11
N LEU A 304 12.88 -9.32 -12.44
CA LEU A 304 13.95 -9.31 -11.45
C LEU A 304 13.42 -8.85 -10.09
N LYS A 305 13.61 -9.65 -9.05
CA LYS A 305 13.44 -9.26 -7.64
C LYS A 305 14.77 -9.40 -6.91
N VAL A 306 15.21 -8.32 -6.25
CA VAL A 306 16.41 -8.34 -5.40
C VAL A 306 16.09 -7.74 -4.04
N ASN A 307 16.29 -8.51 -2.97
CA ASN A 307 16.23 -8.05 -1.59
C ASN A 307 17.54 -8.41 -0.88
N ALA A 308 18.56 -7.56 -0.98
CA ALA A 308 19.92 -7.87 -0.56
C ALA A 308 20.57 -6.76 0.29
N VAL A 309 20.73 -7.00 1.59
CA VAL A 309 21.45 -6.08 2.49
C VAL A 309 22.96 -6.10 2.24
N ASN A 310 23.63 -4.97 2.51
CA ASN A 310 25.09 -4.77 2.39
C ASN A 310 25.69 -5.22 1.04
N THR A 311 24.97 -4.95 -0.05
CA THR A 311 25.28 -5.43 -1.41
C THR A 311 25.37 -4.26 -2.38
N ALA A 312 26.28 -4.37 -3.36
CA ALA A 312 26.30 -3.51 -4.55
C ALA A 312 25.65 -4.27 -5.72
N LEU A 313 24.55 -3.75 -6.23
CA LEU A 313 23.77 -4.36 -7.31
C LEU A 313 24.02 -3.62 -8.63
N TYR A 314 24.51 -4.31 -9.65
CA TYR A 314 24.74 -3.79 -10.99
C TYR A 314 23.82 -4.49 -11.99
N VAL A 315 22.84 -3.77 -12.52
CA VAL A 315 21.90 -4.30 -13.54
C VAL A 315 22.20 -3.57 -14.85
N ARG A 316 22.84 -4.23 -15.81
CA ARG A 316 23.40 -3.59 -17.01
C ARG A 316 22.99 -4.27 -18.31
N ASN A 317 22.60 -3.52 -19.33
CA ASN A 317 22.37 -3.99 -20.70
C ASN A 317 21.37 -5.17 -20.84
N ASN A 318 20.42 -5.34 -19.91
CA ASN A 318 19.42 -6.41 -20.00
C ASN A 318 18.21 -5.96 -20.83
N ILE A 319 17.53 -6.92 -21.47
CA ILE A 319 16.19 -6.73 -22.06
C ILE A 319 15.18 -7.36 -21.11
N ILE A 320 14.23 -6.58 -20.59
CA ILE A 320 13.31 -6.98 -19.51
C ILE A 320 11.87 -6.63 -19.93
N GLY A 321 11.05 -7.63 -20.25
CA GLY A 321 9.70 -7.41 -20.77
C GLY A 321 8.69 -8.50 -20.39
N GLY A 322 7.41 -8.19 -20.58
CA GLY A 322 6.27 -9.11 -20.39
C GLY A 322 5.99 -9.57 -18.95
N ASN A 323 6.50 -8.87 -17.94
CA ASN A 323 6.27 -9.26 -16.54
C ASN A 323 5.00 -8.56 -16.01
N ARG A 324 3.92 -9.33 -15.74
CA ARG A 324 2.59 -8.76 -15.43
C ARG A 324 2.57 -7.86 -14.19
N THR A 325 3.43 -8.08 -13.19
CA THR A 325 3.51 -7.21 -12.00
C THR A 325 4.68 -6.23 -12.06
N THR A 326 5.92 -6.72 -12.18
CA THR A 326 7.11 -5.85 -12.11
C THR A 326 8.25 -6.36 -12.99
N GLY A 327 8.86 -5.48 -13.79
CA GLY A 327 10.07 -5.75 -14.55
C GLY A 327 11.30 -5.89 -13.63
N VAL A 328 11.58 -4.86 -12.82
CA VAL A 328 12.67 -4.84 -11.83
C VAL A 328 12.16 -4.34 -10.47
N SER A 329 12.32 -5.11 -9.40
CA SER A 329 12.04 -4.72 -8.01
C SER A 329 13.31 -4.82 -7.16
N ILE A 330 13.66 -3.75 -6.44
CA ILE A 330 14.89 -3.69 -5.63
C ILE A 330 14.57 -3.21 -4.22
N THR A 331 14.94 -4.02 -3.21
CA THR A 331 14.78 -3.77 -1.79
C THR A 331 16.15 -3.86 -1.09
N ASN A 332 16.38 -3.05 -0.06
CA ASN A 332 17.57 -3.08 0.84
C ASN A 332 18.98 -2.95 0.20
N SER A 333 19.10 -2.85 -1.12
CA SER A 333 20.38 -2.88 -1.85
C SER A 333 20.82 -1.49 -2.28
N ASP A 334 22.13 -1.23 -2.33
CA ASP A 334 22.64 -0.06 -3.06
C ASP A 334 22.87 -0.46 -4.54
N PHE A 335 22.37 0.32 -5.50
CA PHE A 335 22.26 -0.15 -6.90
C PHE A 335 22.68 0.85 -7.99
N ILE A 336 23.06 0.31 -9.15
CA ILE A 336 23.26 1.03 -10.42
C ILE A 336 22.54 0.27 -11.54
N LEU A 337 21.62 0.94 -12.22
CA LEU A 337 20.87 0.44 -13.38
C LEU A 337 21.28 1.22 -14.63
N THR A 338 21.95 0.61 -15.61
CA THR A 338 22.41 1.31 -16.83
C THR A 338 22.24 0.49 -18.11
N GLY A 339 21.91 1.15 -19.22
CA GLY A 339 21.85 0.54 -20.56
C GLY A 339 20.74 -0.51 -20.77
N ASN A 340 19.82 -0.70 -19.82
CA ASN A 340 18.76 -1.72 -19.92
C ASN A 340 17.60 -1.25 -20.81
N ALA A 341 16.97 -2.19 -21.52
CA ALA A 341 15.68 -1.99 -22.16
C ALA A 341 14.57 -2.63 -21.33
N ILE A 342 13.65 -1.82 -20.80
CA ILE A 342 12.64 -2.22 -19.81
C ILE A 342 11.24 -1.90 -20.36
N GLY A 343 10.52 -2.95 -20.72
CA GLY A 343 9.22 -2.91 -21.40
C GLY A 343 9.31 -2.75 -22.93
N THR A 344 10.53 -2.86 -23.48
CA THR A 344 10.82 -2.76 -24.92
C THR A 344 12.09 -3.53 -25.28
N ASP A 345 12.38 -3.69 -26.58
CA ASP A 345 13.61 -4.33 -27.05
C ASP A 345 14.79 -3.35 -27.04
N ALA A 346 16.01 -3.84 -27.32
CA ALA A 346 17.22 -3.01 -27.31
C ALA A 346 17.18 -1.82 -28.31
N ALA A 347 16.30 -1.85 -29.31
CA ALA A 347 16.08 -0.75 -30.25
C ALA A 347 14.97 0.24 -29.81
N GLY A 348 14.23 -0.06 -28.75
CA GLY A 348 13.09 0.76 -28.31
C GLY A 348 11.88 0.71 -29.25
N ALA A 349 11.75 -0.33 -30.07
CA ALA A 349 10.78 -0.44 -31.15
C ALA A 349 9.65 -1.45 -30.88
N VAL A 350 9.92 -2.48 -30.08
CA VAL A 350 8.93 -3.52 -29.75
C VAL A 350 8.22 -3.19 -28.44
N ILE A 351 6.91 -3.44 -28.38
CA ILE A 351 6.09 -3.30 -27.17
C ILE A 351 6.18 -4.61 -26.37
N MET A 352 6.78 -4.58 -25.18
CA MET A 352 6.87 -5.74 -24.26
C MET A 352 6.65 -5.29 -22.82
N GLY A 353 5.66 -4.43 -22.60
CA GLY A 353 5.45 -3.69 -21.36
C GLY A 353 5.31 -4.57 -20.11
N ASN A 354 5.85 -4.10 -18.99
CA ASN A 354 5.63 -4.71 -17.67
C ASN A 354 4.46 -4.01 -16.94
N GLY A 355 4.06 -4.52 -15.78
CA GLY A 355 3.20 -3.79 -14.84
C GLY A 355 3.90 -2.49 -14.39
N ILE A 356 4.81 -2.59 -13.44
CA ILE A 356 5.79 -1.53 -13.12
C ILE A 356 7.10 -1.86 -13.83
N GLY A 357 7.72 -0.91 -14.53
CA GLY A 357 9.02 -1.10 -15.18
C GLY A 357 10.13 -1.30 -14.16
N VAL A 358 10.33 -0.31 -13.29
CA VAL A 358 11.26 -0.36 -12.16
C VAL A 358 10.57 0.10 -10.87
N LYS A 359 10.63 -0.72 -9.83
CA LYS A 359 10.12 -0.45 -8.49
C LYS A 359 11.27 -0.44 -7.49
N ILE A 360 11.50 0.69 -6.83
CA ILE A 360 12.50 0.81 -5.77
C ILE A 360 11.80 0.85 -4.41
N GLU A 361 12.06 -0.18 -3.60
CA GLU A 361 11.38 -0.45 -2.34
C GLU A 361 12.26 -0.12 -1.12
N THR A 362 11.72 -0.35 0.07
CA THR A 362 12.33 0.04 1.36
C THR A 362 13.83 -0.29 1.45
N GLY A 363 14.63 0.68 1.90
CA GLY A 363 16.05 0.51 2.15
C GLY A 363 16.96 0.47 0.92
N ALA A 364 16.42 0.50 -0.31
CA ALA A 364 17.22 0.52 -1.54
C ALA A 364 17.52 1.95 -2.00
N GLY A 365 18.76 2.25 -2.41
CA GLY A 365 19.16 3.59 -2.87
C GLY A 365 20.19 3.46 -3.99
N GLY A 366 20.24 4.41 -4.93
CA GLY A 366 21.08 4.19 -6.11
C GLY A 366 20.81 5.14 -7.27
N THR A 367 21.34 4.76 -8.43
CA THR A 367 21.18 5.51 -9.67
C THR A 367 20.52 4.66 -10.75
N ILE A 368 19.53 5.23 -11.43
CA ILE A 368 18.95 4.73 -12.68
C ILE A 368 19.46 5.63 -13.80
N GLY A 369 20.23 5.05 -14.72
CA GLY A 369 20.95 5.74 -15.79
C GLY A 369 22.35 6.18 -15.37
N GLY A 370 23.03 6.94 -16.23
CA GLY A 370 24.43 7.31 -16.04
C GLY A 370 24.82 8.65 -16.66
N ALA A 371 26.13 8.86 -16.84
CA ALA A 371 26.68 10.08 -17.40
C ALA A 371 26.75 10.05 -18.93
N THR A 372 26.78 8.86 -19.53
CA THR A 372 26.99 8.63 -20.96
C THR A 372 25.73 8.11 -21.65
N THR A 373 25.62 8.31 -22.97
CA THR A 373 24.52 7.77 -23.78
C THR A 373 24.49 6.24 -23.86
N THR A 374 25.61 5.58 -23.57
CA THR A 374 25.71 4.12 -23.41
C THR A 374 25.13 3.60 -22.10
N GLU A 375 24.91 4.47 -21.12
CA GLU A 375 24.31 4.11 -19.81
C GLU A 375 22.81 4.42 -19.73
N THR A 376 22.25 5.09 -20.74
CA THR A 376 20.82 5.37 -20.89
C THR A 376 20.00 4.08 -20.84
N ASN A 377 19.08 3.95 -19.88
CA ASN A 377 18.05 2.92 -19.95
C ASN A 377 16.90 3.39 -20.86
N LEU A 378 16.31 2.46 -21.61
CA LEU A 378 15.03 2.64 -22.31
C LEU A 378 13.92 2.11 -21.39
N ILE A 379 13.01 2.96 -20.92
CA ILE A 379 11.93 2.58 -19.99
C ILE A 379 10.60 2.94 -20.65
N ALA A 380 9.96 1.94 -21.24
CA ALA A 380 8.85 2.17 -22.17
C ALA A 380 7.73 1.14 -22.10
N ASN A 381 6.52 1.53 -22.52
CA ASN A 381 5.33 0.68 -22.63
C ASN A 381 4.82 0.02 -21.32
N ASN A 382 5.44 0.29 -20.18
CA ASN A 382 5.04 -0.26 -18.89
C ASN A 382 3.74 0.41 -18.41
N SER A 383 2.99 -0.21 -17.49
CA SER A 383 1.82 0.46 -16.89
C SER A 383 2.25 1.64 -16.01
N PHE A 384 3.41 1.51 -15.37
CA PHE A 384 4.12 2.55 -14.61
C PHE A 384 5.63 2.45 -14.95
N GLY A 385 6.30 3.58 -15.21
CA GLY A 385 7.72 3.59 -15.59
C GLY A 385 8.65 3.26 -14.41
N VAL A 386 8.96 4.25 -13.58
CA VAL A 386 9.73 4.15 -12.34
C VAL A 386 8.87 4.59 -11.15
N GLU A 387 8.72 3.71 -10.17
CA GLU A 387 8.08 3.98 -8.89
C GLU A 387 9.09 3.83 -7.74
N THR A 388 9.09 4.76 -6.78
CA THR A 388 9.98 4.71 -5.62
C THR A 388 9.21 4.88 -4.31
N VAL A 389 9.25 3.86 -3.46
CA VAL A 389 8.72 3.89 -2.07
C VAL A 389 9.83 3.70 -1.03
N SER A 390 11.09 3.87 -1.45
CA SER A 390 12.25 3.79 -0.57
C SER A 390 12.38 4.98 0.37
N SER A 391 13.03 4.75 1.51
CA SER A 391 13.50 5.75 2.46
C SER A 391 14.89 6.33 2.13
N LYS A 392 15.55 5.84 1.07
CA LYS A 392 16.83 6.38 0.54
C LYS A 392 16.60 7.14 -0.78
N PRO A 393 17.44 8.14 -1.11
CA PRO A 393 17.34 8.86 -2.37
C PRO A 393 17.71 7.99 -3.58
N VAL A 394 17.01 8.22 -4.69
CA VAL A 394 17.27 7.59 -5.99
C VAL A 394 17.49 8.67 -7.05
N LYS A 395 18.69 8.71 -7.64
CA LYS A 395 18.95 9.58 -8.79
C LYS A 395 18.49 8.89 -10.07
N ILE A 396 17.67 9.57 -10.86
CA ILE A 396 17.24 9.14 -12.19
C ILE A 396 17.82 10.15 -13.19
N THR A 397 18.70 9.70 -14.08
CA THR A 397 19.53 10.59 -14.92
C THR A 397 19.72 10.02 -16.32
N ARG A 398 19.55 10.85 -17.36
CA ARG A 398 19.79 10.54 -18.79
C ARG A 398 19.15 9.25 -19.32
N ASN A 399 17.97 8.89 -18.82
CA ASN A 399 17.18 7.76 -19.34
C ASN A 399 16.20 8.22 -20.43
N SER A 400 15.78 7.28 -21.28
CA SER A 400 14.76 7.48 -22.31
C SER A 400 13.43 6.89 -21.82
N PHE A 401 12.45 7.73 -21.53
CA PHE A 401 11.11 7.32 -21.15
C PHE A 401 10.12 7.56 -22.29
N PHE A 402 9.30 6.57 -22.62
CA PHE A 402 8.23 6.74 -23.61
C PHE A 402 7.10 5.71 -23.52
N CYS A 403 5.86 6.19 -23.70
CA CYS A 403 4.65 5.38 -23.74
C CYS A 403 4.39 4.53 -22.49
N ASN A 404 4.83 4.95 -21.30
CA ASN A 404 4.36 4.35 -20.05
C ASN A 404 2.93 4.82 -19.74
N ARG A 405 2.03 3.92 -19.33
CA ARG A 405 0.56 4.13 -19.36
C ARG A 405 -0.01 5.01 -18.25
N THR A 406 0.75 5.30 -17.19
CA THR A 406 0.30 6.17 -16.08
C THR A 406 1.27 7.30 -15.79
N PHE A 407 2.56 6.98 -15.66
CA PHE A 407 3.65 7.95 -15.50
C PHE A 407 4.99 7.35 -15.92
N GLY A 408 5.94 8.20 -16.29
CA GLY A 408 7.34 7.83 -16.45
C GLY A 408 8.09 7.75 -15.12
N ILE A 409 7.98 8.80 -14.29
CA ILE A 409 8.54 8.84 -12.92
C ILE A 409 7.41 9.22 -11.95
N GLY A 410 7.17 8.37 -10.95
CA GLY A 410 6.11 8.55 -9.97
C GLY A 410 6.41 9.64 -8.93
N LYS A 411 5.35 10.20 -8.33
CA LYS A 411 5.45 10.98 -7.09
C LYS A 411 5.66 10.03 -5.91
N THR A 412 6.48 10.41 -4.93
CA THR A 412 6.68 9.66 -3.69
C THR A 412 6.36 10.49 -2.45
N LEU A 413 6.02 9.80 -1.35
CA LEU A 413 5.71 10.37 -0.05
C LEU A 413 6.73 9.96 1.03
N THR A 414 7.67 9.06 0.73
CA THR A 414 8.62 8.49 1.70
C THR A 414 9.92 9.28 1.82
N ILE A 415 10.26 10.08 0.81
CA ILE A 415 11.42 10.97 0.78
C ILE A 415 11.09 12.22 -0.04
N LEU A 416 11.82 13.31 0.19
CA LEU A 416 11.70 14.53 -0.62
C LEU A 416 11.97 14.22 -2.10
N GLN A 417 11.13 14.78 -2.97
CA GLN A 417 11.44 15.03 -4.38
C GLN A 417 11.56 16.55 -4.59
N PRO A 418 12.52 17.03 -5.40
CA PRO A 418 12.51 18.41 -5.83
C PRO A 418 11.34 18.66 -6.79
N TYR A 419 10.94 19.92 -6.94
CA TYR A 419 10.00 20.31 -7.99
C TYR A 419 10.76 20.85 -9.22
N ILE A 420 10.09 20.81 -10.37
CA ILE A 420 10.56 21.34 -11.64
C ILE A 420 9.36 21.90 -12.41
N GLN A 421 9.54 23.08 -13.01
CA GLN A 421 8.52 23.77 -13.79
C GLN A 421 9.20 24.49 -14.95
N ILE A 422 8.68 24.33 -16.16
CA ILE A 422 9.07 25.13 -17.33
C ILE A 422 8.13 26.34 -17.36
N LEU A 423 8.70 27.53 -17.55
CA LEU A 423 7.93 28.79 -17.68
C LEU A 423 8.06 29.38 -19.08
N LYS A 424 9.21 29.26 -19.74
CA LYS A 424 9.43 29.82 -21.08
C LYS A 424 10.01 28.79 -22.02
N LYS A 425 9.51 28.76 -23.25
CA LYS A 425 9.88 27.83 -24.32
C LYS A 425 9.87 28.56 -25.67
N ARG A 426 11.03 28.60 -26.32
CA ARG A 426 11.25 29.05 -27.71
C ARG A 426 12.10 28.02 -28.45
N ASN A 427 12.37 28.24 -29.74
CA ASN A 427 13.17 27.33 -30.56
C ASN A 427 14.68 27.36 -30.23
N ASP A 428 15.11 28.27 -29.35
CA ASP A 428 16.51 28.55 -28.99
C ASP A 428 16.72 28.74 -27.47
N TYR A 429 15.65 28.61 -26.68
CA TYR A 429 15.64 29.00 -25.26
C TYR A 429 14.59 28.21 -24.48
N VAL A 430 14.96 27.69 -23.32
CA VAL A 430 14.01 27.19 -22.32
C VAL A 430 14.43 27.60 -20.92
N SER A 431 13.48 28.04 -20.10
CA SER A 431 13.75 28.44 -18.72
C SER A 431 12.56 28.22 -17.80
N GLY A 432 12.81 28.24 -16.49
CA GLY A 432 11.80 27.90 -15.51
C GLY A 432 12.24 28.04 -14.06
N ARG A 433 11.56 27.31 -13.19
CA ARG A 433 11.87 27.21 -11.76
C ARG A 433 12.02 25.76 -11.32
N ALA A 434 12.85 25.53 -10.32
CA ALA A 434 13.09 24.23 -9.70
C ALA A 434 13.39 24.42 -8.22
N THR A 435 13.55 23.32 -7.47
CA THR A 435 14.15 23.42 -6.13
C THR A 435 15.55 24.04 -6.22
N PRO A 436 15.91 25.01 -5.35
CA PRO A 436 17.21 25.67 -5.40
C PRO A 436 18.40 24.70 -5.41
N ASN A 437 19.41 25.01 -6.24
CA ASN A 437 20.61 24.20 -6.45
C ASN A 437 20.35 22.78 -6.99
N ALA A 438 19.18 22.51 -7.58
CA ALA A 438 18.90 21.24 -8.24
C ALA A 438 19.57 21.14 -9.62
N GLU A 439 20.05 19.94 -9.93
CA GLU A 439 20.48 19.56 -11.27
C GLU A 439 19.24 19.35 -12.14
N VAL A 440 19.07 20.15 -13.19
CA VAL A 440 17.93 20.09 -14.11
C VAL A 440 18.35 19.40 -15.40
N GLU A 441 17.73 18.28 -15.73
CA GLU A 441 17.94 17.58 -17.01
C GLU A 441 16.80 17.88 -17.98
N LEU A 442 17.16 18.22 -19.22
CA LEU A 442 16.23 18.57 -20.30
C LEU A 442 16.11 17.42 -21.30
N PHE A 443 14.90 17.15 -21.76
CA PHE A 443 14.59 16.06 -22.68
C PHE A 443 13.61 16.50 -23.76
N TYR A 444 13.79 16.03 -24.99
CA TYR A 444 12.74 16.07 -25.99
C TYR A 444 11.59 15.16 -25.57
N THR A 445 10.39 15.73 -25.54
CA THR A 445 9.18 15.07 -25.06
C THR A 445 8.54 14.22 -26.16
N VAL A 446 8.04 13.05 -25.78
CA VAL A 446 7.02 12.33 -26.57
C VAL A 446 5.68 12.38 -25.84
N ASN A 447 4.60 12.58 -26.60
CA ASN A 447 3.24 12.33 -26.10
C ASN A 447 2.82 10.94 -26.57
N CYS A 448 2.54 10.04 -25.62
CA CYS A 448 1.81 8.81 -25.89
C CYS A 448 0.49 8.84 -25.12
N GLN A 449 -0.64 8.88 -25.83
CA GLN A 449 -1.99 8.79 -25.25
C GLN A 449 -2.27 9.81 -24.10
N GLY A 450 -1.67 11.00 -24.17
CA GLY A 450 -1.85 12.05 -23.15
C GLY A 450 -0.88 11.93 -21.97
N ILE A 451 0.27 11.29 -22.14
CA ILE A 451 1.36 11.24 -21.15
C ILE A 451 2.65 11.75 -21.82
N CYS A 452 3.27 12.71 -21.15
CA CYS A 452 4.42 13.48 -21.63
C CYS A 452 5.69 13.02 -20.90
N GLU A 453 6.60 12.41 -21.64
CA GLU A 453 7.81 11.79 -21.07
C GLU A 453 9.07 12.23 -21.81
N GLY A 454 10.19 12.33 -21.09
CA GLY A 454 11.49 12.67 -21.65
C GLY A 454 12.09 11.50 -22.43
N LYS A 455 11.98 11.52 -23.76
CA LYS A 455 12.44 10.45 -24.64
C LYS A 455 13.91 10.58 -25.03
N THR A 456 14.39 11.80 -25.28
CA THR A 456 15.78 12.03 -25.76
C THR A 456 16.41 13.14 -24.95
N TYR A 457 17.46 12.81 -24.20
CA TYR A 457 18.23 13.78 -23.41
C TYR A 457 18.85 14.87 -24.30
N ILE A 458 18.82 16.12 -23.82
CA ILE A 458 19.34 17.31 -24.48
C ILE A 458 20.58 17.81 -23.74
N ALA A 459 20.41 18.21 -22.48
CA ALA A 459 21.42 18.87 -21.67
C ALA A 459 21.10 18.78 -20.17
N THR A 460 22.10 19.08 -19.35
CA THR A 460 21.94 19.30 -17.90
C THR A 460 22.35 20.73 -17.58
N VAL A 461 21.52 21.44 -16.82
CA VAL A 461 21.81 22.78 -16.26
C VAL A 461 21.65 22.76 -14.74
N GLN A 462 22.09 23.81 -14.06
CA GLN A 462 21.96 23.95 -12.61
C GLN A 462 20.97 25.09 -12.28
N ALA A 463 20.06 24.84 -11.34
CA ALA A 463 19.20 25.88 -10.81
C ALA A 463 19.96 26.76 -9.81
N GLY A 464 19.72 28.07 -9.86
CA GLY A 464 20.28 29.04 -8.92
C GLY A 464 19.79 28.82 -7.49
N SER A 465 20.34 29.61 -6.56
CA SER A 465 19.91 29.64 -5.15
C SER A 465 18.50 30.21 -4.95
N ASP A 466 17.96 30.93 -5.95
CA ASP A 466 16.57 31.38 -6.06
C ASP A 466 15.64 30.33 -6.72
N GLY A 467 16.21 29.22 -7.21
CA GLY A 467 15.52 28.18 -7.95
C GLY A 467 15.28 28.49 -9.43
N ARG A 468 15.73 29.63 -9.98
CA ARG A 468 15.60 29.90 -11.43
C ARG A 468 16.68 29.15 -12.21
N TRP A 469 16.33 28.69 -13.41
CA TRP A 469 17.23 28.00 -14.32
C TRP A 469 16.91 28.34 -15.77
N GLU A 470 17.91 28.30 -16.65
CA GLU A 470 17.73 28.48 -18.09
C GLU A 470 18.73 27.66 -18.91
N TYR A 471 18.39 27.43 -20.18
CA TYR A 471 19.23 26.83 -21.20
C TYR A 471 19.11 27.64 -22.49
N ASN A 472 20.26 28.10 -22.98
CA ASN A 472 20.42 28.86 -24.21
C ASN A 472 20.99 27.93 -25.28
N GLY A 473 20.16 27.47 -26.22
CA GLY A 473 20.55 26.49 -27.24
C GLY A 473 19.37 26.00 -28.09
N SER A 474 19.64 25.58 -29.32
CA SER A 474 18.61 25.19 -30.29
C SER A 474 17.78 23.98 -29.84
N LEU A 475 16.46 24.11 -29.92
CA LEU A 475 15.47 23.10 -29.56
C LEU A 475 14.67 22.71 -30.81
N SER A 476 14.80 21.46 -31.26
CA SER A 476 14.14 20.95 -32.47
C SER A 476 12.76 20.31 -32.21
N GLY A 477 12.18 20.50 -31.02
CA GLY A 477 10.95 19.82 -30.62
C GLY A 477 10.45 20.27 -29.24
N MET A 478 9.40 19.62 -28.76
CA MET A 478 8.84 19.86 -27.42
C MET A 478 9.81 19.40 -26.34
N VAL A 479 9.84 20.09 -25.20
CA VAL A 479 10.79 19.84 -24.10
C VAL A 479 10.05 19.61 -22.79
N THR A 480 10.56 18.68 -21.99
CA THR A 480 10.21 18.45 -20.59
C THR A 480 11.50 18.34 -19.76
N ALA A 481 11.40 18.52 -18.46
CA ALA A 481 12.54 18.56 -17.55
C ALA A 481 12.34 17.68 -16.31
N THR A 482 13.43 17.21 -15.72
CA THR A 482 13.46 16.64 -14.35
C THR A 482 14.44 17.43 -13.49
N ALA A 483 14.25 17.41 -12.17
CA ALA A 483 15.18 17.97 -11.19
C ALA A 483 15.73 16.88 -10.27
N SER A 484 17.01 16.95 -9.92
CA SER A 484 17.71 16.02 -9.03
C SER A 484 18.52 16.75 -7.96
N LEU A 485 18.57 16.18 -6.74
CA LEU A 485 19.41 16.64 -5.63
C LEU A 485 20.06 15.43 -4.95
N LEU A 486 21.21 15.62 -4.30
CA LEU A 486 21.97 14.53 -3.68
C LEU A 486 21.18 13.75 -2.61
N ASN A 487 20.35 14.45 -1.83
CA ASN A 487 19.61 13.90 -0.69
C ASN A 487 18.10 13.74 -0.98
N ALA A 488 17.69 13.74 -2.25
CA ALA A 488 16.30 13.63 -2.69
C ALA A 488 16.18 12.61 -3.82
N THR A 489 15.01 12.02 -4.01
CA THR A 489 14.73 11.27 -5.24
C THR A 489 14.45 12.25 -6.37
N THR A 490 14.83 11.92 -7.60
CA THR A 490 14.56 12.76 -8.78
C THR A 490 13.06 13.03 -8.95
N SER A 491 12.71 14.23 -9.42
CA SER A 491 11.33 14.66 -9.64
C SER A 491 10.64 13.86 -10.75
N PRO A 492 9.29 13.86 -10.78
CA PRO A 492 8.54 13.63 -12.02
C PRO A 492 8.96 14.58 -13.13
N PHE A 493 8.59 14.26 -14.37
CA PHE A 493 8.70 15.18 -15.51
C PHE A 493 7.86 16.45 -15.29
N SER A 494 8.40 17.60 -15.71
CA SER A 494 7.74 18.89 -15.60
C SER A 494 6.42 18.94 -16.37
N THR A 495 5.40 19.52 -15.76
CA THR A 495 4.06 19.72 -16.33
C THR A 495 3.75 21.21 -16.51
N ALA A 496 2.72 21.54 -17.31
CA ALA A 496 2.18 22.90 -17.38
C ALA A 496 1.27 23.28 -16.19
N GLU A 497 1.12 22.39 -15.20
CA GLU A 497 0.27 22.60 -14.01
C GLU A 497 0.66 23.89 -13.26
N LEU A 498 -0.32 24.52 -12.62
CA LEU A 498 -0.09 25.69 -11.77
C LEU A 498 0.30 25.23 -10.37
N LEU A 499 1.36 25.82 -9.81
CA LEU A 499 1.73 25.56 -8.42
C LEU A 499 0.73 26.22 -7.47
N ALA A 500 0.64 25.70 -6.25
CA ALA A 500 -0.19 26.29 -5.21
C ALA A 500 0.21 27.76 -4.97
N ASN A 501 -0.78 28.66 -5.05
CA ASN A 501 -0.64 30.13 -4.97
C ASN A 501 0.10 30.81 -6.15
N GLU A 502 0.32 30.14 -7.29
CA GLU A 502 0.85 30.78 -8.52
C GLU A 502 -0.18 31.76 -9.16
N ALA A 503 -1.48 31.48 -8.92
CA ALA A 503 -2.59 32.32 -9.33
C ALA A 503 -3.17 33.10 -8.14
N ILE A 504 -3.30 34.41 -8.31
CA ILE A 504 -3.96 35.34 -7.37
C ILE A 504 -5.42 35.48 -7.81
N VAL A 505 -6.36 35.19 -6.91
CA VAL A 505 -7.80 35.24 -7.17
C VAL A 505 -8.43 36.41 -6.41
N GLU A 506 -8.92 37.40 -7.15
CA GLU A 506 -9.58 38.60 -6.61
C GLU A 506 -11.11 38.44 -6.66
N PRO A 507 -11.83 38.63 -5.54
CA PRO A 507 -13.29 38.49 -5.48
C PRO A 507 -14.01 39.68 -6.12
N VAL A 508 -15.32 39.53 -6.36
CA VAL A 508 -16.17 40.67 -6.74
C VAL A 508 -16.38 41.56 -5.51
N THR A 509 -16.21 42.88 -5.67
CA THR A 509 -16.39 43.90 -4.63
C THR A 509 -17.45 44.92 -5.06
N CYS A 510 -17.66 46.00 -4.28
CA CYS A 510 -18.55 47.09 -4.72
C CYS A 510 -17.93 47.94 -5.86
N ASN A 511 -16.60 47.99 -5.95
CA ASN A 511 -15.85 48.88 -6.84
C ASN A 511 -15.21 48.17 -8.04
N ALA A 512 -15.10 46.84 -8.01
CA ALA A 512 -14.48 46.04 -9.06
C ALA A 512 -15.12 44.64 -9.19
N ASN A 513 -15.16 44.14 -10.42
CA ASN A 513 -15.43 42.74 -10.73
C ASN A 513 -14.21 41.87 -10.38
N GLY A 514 -14.41 40.55 -10.30
CA GLY A 514 -13.35 39.62 -9.94
C GLY A 514 -12.29 39.46 -11.04
N SER A 515 -11.14 38.90 -10.68
CA SER A 515 -10.08 38.56 -11.63
C SER A 515 -9.24 37.39 -11.16
N ILE A 516 -8.52 36.73 -12.08
CA ILE A 516 -7.56 35.68 -11.79
C ILE A 516 -6.27 36.01 -12.51
N THR A 517 -5.20 36.21 -11.74
CA THR A 517 -3.89 36.67 -12.22
C THR A 517 -2.82 35.61 -11.97
N ILE A 518 -2.32 34.99 -13.03
CA ILE A 518 -1.14 34.11 -12.97
C ILE A 518 0.09 35.00 -13.10
N SER A 519 0.91 35.08 -12.03
CA SER A 519 1.92 36.15 -11.91
C SER A 519 3.27 35.84 -12.55
N GLU A 520 3.70 34.58 -12.59
CA GLU A 520 4.94 34.18 -13.27
C GLU A 520 4.72 34.20 -14.80
N PRO A 521 5.53 34.95 -15.59
CA PRO A 521 5.32 35.04 -17.04
C PRO A 521 5.58 33.71 -17.75
N ARG A 522 4.59 33.22 -18.50
CA ARG A 522 4.70 31.98 -19.28
C ARG A 522 4.75 32.26 -20.79
N GLU A 523 5.75 31.70 -21.48
CA GLU A 523 6.02 31.93 -22.90
C GLU A 523 6.10 30.57 -23.64
N GLY A 524 5.39 30.44 -24.76
CA GLY A 524 5.29 29.17 -25.50
C GLY A 524 4.23 28.18 -24.96
N PHE A 525 3.30 28.68 -24.15
CA PHE A 525 2.12 27.96 -23.63
C PHE A 525 0.84 28.57 -24.20
N THR A 526 -0.24 27.80 -24.25
CA THR A 526 -1.59 28.33 -24.55
C THR A 526 -2.50 28.22 -23.34
N PHE A 527 -3.45 29.15 -23.24
CA PHE A 527 -4.42 29.24 -22.15
C PHE A 527 -5.83 29.16 -22.72
N SER A 528 -6.74 28.49 -22.02
CA SER A 528 -8.18 28.47 -22.33
C SER A 528 -8.97 28.57 -21.04
N TRP A 529 -9.73 29.66 -20.89
CA TRP A 529 -10.58 29.92 -19.74
C TRP A 529 -12.04 29.58 -20.06
N VAL A 530 -12.68 28.81 -19.20
CA VAL A 530 -14.14 28.60 -19.20
C VAL A 530 -14.74 28.96 -17.85
N LYS A 531 -15.98 29.45 -17.84
CA LYS A 531 -16.84 29.48 -16.66
C LYS A 531 -17.60 28.15 -16.61
N ILE A 532 -17.60 27.51 -15.45
CA ILE A 532 -18.41 26.32 -15.18
C ILE A 532 -19.72 26.80 -14.55
N GLU A 533 -20.83 26.64 -15.26
CA GLU A 533 -22.16 27.01 -14.77
C GLU A 533 -22.74 25.92 -13.86
N THR A 534 -23.85 26.22 -13.17
CA THR A 534 -24.43 25.33 -12.13
C THR A 534 -24.98 24.01 -12.66
N ASP A 535 -25.21 23.90 -13.96
CA ASP A 535 -25.60 22.66 -14.66
C ASP A 535 -24.39 21.83 -15.14
N GLY A 536 -23.16 22.30 -14.89
CA GLY A 536 -21.91 21.69 -15.36
C GLY A 536 -21.49 22.07 -16.78
N SER A 537 -22.25 22.93 -17.47
CA SER A 537 -21.88 23.44 -18.79
C SER A 537 -20.64 24.36 -18.71
N ARG A 538 -19.86 24.40 -19.80
CA ARG A 538 -18.60 25.16 -19.89
C ARG A 538 -18.73 26.27 -20.93
N VAL A 539 -18.68 27.52 -20.48
CA VAL A 539 -18.81 28.71 -21.34
C VAL A 539 -17.42 29.36 -21.50
N PRO A 540 -16.85 29.48 -22.71
CA PRO A 540 -15.57 30.16 -22.93
C PRO A 540 -15.57 31.61 -22.44
N LYS A 541 -14.44 32.03 -21.84
CA LYS A 541 -14.25 33.39 -21.28
C LYS A 541 -12.99 34.11 -21.78
N GLY A 542 -11.95 33.39 -22.23
CA GLY A 542 -10.74 34.00 -22.77
C GLY A 542 -9.61 33.01 -23.01
N ASN A 543 -8.49 33.49 -23.57
CA ASN A 543 -7.31 32.69 -23.91
C ASN A 543 -5.98 33.34 -23.49
N THR A 544 -6.04 34.32 -22.59
CA THR A 544 -4.90 35.04 -22.03
C THR A 544 -4.38 34.37 -20.75
N GLN A 545 -3.11 34.59 -20.39
CA GLN A 545 -2.52 34.07 -19.14
C GLN A 545 -3.31 34.48 -17.89
N SER A 546 -3.81 35.70 -17.86
CA SER A 546 -4.65 36.23 -16.77
C SER A 546 -5.97 36.74 -17.34
N ILE A 547 -7.04 36.72 -16.54
CA ILE A 547 -8.38 37.13 -16.95
C ILE A 547 -9.02 38.02 -15.88
N ALA A 548 -9.79 39.01 -16.31
CA ALA A 548 -10.42 40.02 -15.45
C ALA A 548 -11.88 40.25 -15.84
N ASN A 549 -12.58 41.13 -15.10
CA ASN A 549 -14.00 41.42 -15.26
C ASN A 549 -14.90 40.19 -15.08
N LEU A 550 -14.56 39.31 -14.13
CA LEU A 550 -15.29 38.10 -13.82
C LEU A 550 -16.48 38.37 -12.89
N GLU A 551 -17.58 37.66 -13.15
CA GLU A 551 -18.71 37.52 -12.24
C GLU A 551 -18.41 36.49 -11.15
N VAL A 552 -19.25 36.45 -10.11
CA VAL A 552 -19.25 35.39 -9.10
C VAL A 552 -19.50 34.02 -9.77
N GLY A 553 -18.70 33.01 -9.43
CA GLY A 553 -18.82 31.68 -10.03
C GLY A 553 -17.52 30.88 -10.05
N THR A 554 -17.58 29.72 -10.69
CA THR A 554 -16.46 28.78 -10.84
C THR A 554 -15.83 28.94 -12.23
N TYR A 555 -14.51 29.03 -12.29
CA TYR A 555 -13.75 29.20 -13.53
C TYR A 555 -12.65 28.15 -13.61
N GLU A 556 -12.41 27.62 -14.81
CA GLU A 556 -11.39 26.62 -15.10
C GLU A 556 -10.44 27.22 -16.15
N VAL A 557 -9.15 27.28 -15.84
CA VAL A 557 -8.10 27.52 -16.84
C VAL A 557 -7.52 26.19 -17.26
N THR A 558 -7.38 25.99 -18.55
CA THR A 558 -6.56 24.91 -19.11
C THR A 558 -5.28 25.53 -19.64
N VAL A 559 -4.13 25.09 -19.11
CA VAL A 559 -2.80 25.49 -19.58
C VAL A 559 -2.20 24.34 -20.37
N ASP A 560 -1.83 24.58 -21.63
CA ASP A 560 -1.25 23.57 -22.51
C ASP A 560 0.19 23.95 -22.89
N ASP A 561 1.14 23.05 -22.64
CA ASP A 561 2.56 23.16 -23.01
C ASP A 561 2.85 22.69 -24.45
N GLY A 562 1.80 22.27 -25.18
CA GLY A 562 1.85 21.66 -26.51
C GLY A 562 1.95 20.13 -26.47
N CYS A 563 2.32 19.55 -25.32
CA CYS A 563 2.31 18.11 -25.11
C CYS A 563 1.04 17.67 -24.36
N LYS A 564 0.66 18.35 -23.28
CA LYS A 564 -0.57 18.07 -22.54
C LYS A 564 -1.20 19.34 -21.97
N ALA A 565 -2.53 19.36 -22.03
CA ALA A 565 -3.38 20.34 -21.39
C ALA A 565 -3.68 19.98 -19.92
N PHE A 566 -3.46 20.93 -19.01
CA PHE A 566 -3.66 20.78 -17.57
C PHE A 566 -4.75 21.75 -17.07
N PRO A 567 -5.92 21.27 -16.62
CA PRO A 567 -6.97 22.12 -16.06
C PRO A 567 -6.69 22.49 -14.60
N THR A 568 -7.09 23.70 -14.19
CA THR A 568 -7.05 24.17 -12.80
C THR A 568 -8.28 25.05 -12.52
N VAL A 569 -8.96 24.79 -11.40
CA VAL A 569 -10.25 25.41 -11.06
C VAL A 569 -10.10 26.46 -9.96
N PHE A 570 -10.76 27.59 -10.13
CA PHE A 570 -10.82 28.72 -9.21
C PHE A 570 -12.27 29.14 -8.94
N ILE A 571 -12.52 29.73 -7.76
CA ILE A 571 -13.85 30.19 -7.36
C ILE A 571 -13.79 31.69 -7.04
N ILE A 572 -14.50 32.49 -7.83
CA ILE A 572 -14.71 33.93 -7.58
C ILE A 572 -15.88 34.08 -6.63
N LYS A 573 -15.61 34.60 -5.43
CA LYS A 573 -16.61 34.84 -4.38
C LYS A 573 -17.21 36.25 -4.48
N ASP A 574 -18.44 36.40 -3.99
CA ASP A 574 -19.02 37.73 -3.74
C ASP A 574 -18.53 38.26 -2.39
N GLN A 575 -17.79 39.37 -2.43
CA GLN A 575 -17.32 40.12 -1.26
C GLN A 575 -17.79 41.59 -1.31
N LYS A 576 -18.93 41.87 -1.95
CA LYS A 576 -19.61 43.16 -1.82
C LYS A 576 -19.99 43.40 -0.36
N LEU A 577 -19.49 44.51 0.20
CA LEU A 577 -19.80 44.94 1.56
C LEU A 577 -21.32 44.98 1.77
N THR A 578 -21.81 44.22 2.75
CA THR A 578 -23.23 44.23 3.15
C THR A 578 -23.52 45.29 4.19
N LYS A 579 -24.75 45.81 4.23
CA LYS A 579 -25.19 46.78 5.24
C LYS A 579 -24.96 46.22 6.65
N PRO A 580 -24.24 46.92 7.55
CA PRO A 580 -24.05 46.48 8.93
C PRO A 580 -25.37 46.52 9.70
N THR A 581 -25.58 45.51 10.55
CA THR A 581 -26.75 45.39 11.43
C THR A 581 -26.29 45.45 12.88
N ILE A 582 -26.88 46.33 13.68
CA ILE A 582 -26.58 46.42 15.12
C ILE A 582 -27.46 45.43 15.88
N LEU A 583 -26.87 44.62 16.75
CA LEU A 583 -27.59 43.67 17.59
C LEU A 583 -28.43 44.40 18.66
N PRO A 584 -29.62 43.89 19.02
CA PRO A 584 -30.51 44.53 19.99
C PRO A 584 -29.89 44.53 21.41
N ILE A 585 -30.01 45.67 22.09
CA ILE A 585 -29.47 45.91 23.43
C ILE A 585 -30.64 46.00 24.43
N ASN A 586 -30.53 45.33 25.59
CA ASN A 586 -31.55 45.37 26.65
C ASN A 586 -30.97 46.00 27.94
N PRO A 587 -31.24 47.29 28.22
CA PRO A 587 -30.72 48.00 29.40
C PRO A 587 -31.17 47.44 30.75
N VAL A 588 -30.22 47.27 31.66
CA VAL A 588 -30.47 46.93 33.09
C VAL A 588 -30.56 48.21 33.93
N CYS A 589 -31.28 48.16 35.06
CA CYS A 589 -31.36 49.28 36.02
C CYS A 589 -29.98 49.69 36.55
N GLY A 590 -29.75 51.00 36.67
CA GLY A 590 -28.49 51.58 37.16
C GLY A 590 -27.31 51.51 36.17
N GLN A 591 -27.48 50.91 35.00
CA GLN A 591 -26.45 50.78 33.96
C GLN A 591 -26.19 52.13 33.25
N THR A 592 -24.93 52.56 33.20
CA THR A 592 -24.51 53.84 32.59
C THR A 592 -23.79 53.70 31.25
N SER A 593 -23.39 52.48 30.87
CA SER A 593 -22.76 52.17 29.58
C SER A 593 -23.25 50.84 29.02
N PHE A 594 -23.34 50.76 27.69
CA PHE A 594 -23.95 49.66 26.95
C PHE A 594 -22.98 49.13 25.90
N THR A 595 -23.00 47.82 25.67
CA THR A 595 -22.18 47.16 24.66
C THR A 595 -22.95 47.12 23.34
N PHE A 596 -22.47 47.89 22.36
CA PHE A 596 -22.97 47.89 20.99
C PHE A 596 -22.11 46.94 20.15
N THR A 597 -22.78 46.01 19.46
CA THR A 597 -22.13 45.04 18.57
C THR A 597 -22.80 45.11 17.21
N ALA A 598 -22.00 45.15 16.15
CA ALA A 598 -22.48 45.13 14.78
C ALA A 598 -22.02 43.89 14.02
N GLU A 599 -22.90 43.33 13.20
CA GLU A 599 -22.61 42.20 12.33
C GLU A 599 -22.62 42.63 10.85
N VAL A 600 -21.70 42.05 10.08
CA VAL A 600 -21.55 42.29 8.64
C VAL A 600 -21.33 40.94 7.97
N LEU A 601 -22.19 40.60 7.01
CA LEU A 601 -22.22 39.27 6.41
C LEU A 601 -21.12 39.05 5.36
N ARG A 602 -20.73 40.10 4.63
CA ARG A 602 -19.70 40.08 3.55
C ARG A 602 -18.96 41.42 3.46
N GLY A 603 -17.72 41.37 2.97
CA GLY A 603 -16.86 42.53 2.70
C GLY A 603 -15.39 42.09 2.52
N LYS A 604 -14.58 42.85 1.75
CA LYS A 604 -13.22 42.43 1.43
C LYS A 604 -12.23 42.69 2.59
N GLY A 605 -11.58 41.63 3.06
CA GLY A 605 -10.45 41.72 3.99
C GLY A 605 -10.86 42.15 5.40
N VAL A 606 -10.00 42.90 6.09
CA VAL A 606 -10.23 43.36 7.47
C VAL A 606 -11.20 44.55 7.47
N LEU A 607 -12.37 44.34 8.07
CA LEU A 607 -13.40 45.38 8.23
C LEU A 607 -13.03 46.39 9.31
N LYS A 608 -13.21 47.68 9.01
CA LYS A 608 -13.01 48.82 9.92
C LYS A 608 -14.37 49.38 10.34
N TYR A 609 -14.54 49.60 11.64
CA TYR A 609 -15.78 50.09 12.25
C TYR A 609 -15.59 51.52 12.78
N GLU A 610 -16.58 52.38 12.59
CA GLU A 610 -16.66 53.71 13.18
C GLU A 610 -18.07 53.90 13.76
N TRP A 611 -18.20 53.87 15.08
CA TRP A 611 -19.46 54.17 15.76
C TRP A 611 -19.64 55.69 15.83
N ILE A 612 -20.77 56.19 15.35
CA ILE A 612 -21.06 57.62 15.22
C ILE A 612 -22.29 57.95 16.05
N ASN A 613 -22.19 58.98 16.90
CA ASN A 613 -23.34 59.52 17.63
C ASN A 613 -24.16 60.42 16.69
N THR A 614 -25.46 60.14 16.51
CA THR A 614 -26.30 60.87 15.55
C THR A 614 -26.54 62.34 15.92
N ALA A 615 -26.43 62.70 17.21
CA ALA A 615 -26.69 64.05 17.68
C ALA A 615 -25.50 65.01 17.47
N THR A 616 -24.27 64.48 17.56
CA THR A 616 -23.03 65.27 17.37
C THR A 616 -22.35 65.01 16.03
N ASN A 617 -22.74 63.96 15.31
CA ASN A 617 -22.11 63.46 14.08
C ASN A 617 -20.61 63.21 14.22
N THR A 618 -20.16 62.78 15.41
CA THR A 618 -18.75 62.47 15.71
C THR A 618 -18.53 60.98 15.92
N VAL A 619 -17.36 60.48 15.50
CA VAL A 619 -16.91 59.10 15.78
C VAL A 619 -16.58 58.97 17.26
N VAL A 620 -17.31 58.11 17.97
CA VAL A 620 -17.19 57.87 19.41
C VAL A 620 -16.45 56.57 19.76
N SER A 621 -16.37 55.62 18.84
CA SER A 621 -15.51 54.43 18.96
C SER A 621 -15.09 53.88 17.60
N ARG A 622 -13.96 53.16 17.56
CA ARG A 622 -13.46 52.40 16.41
C ARG A 622 -13.42 50.88 16.65
N SER A 623 -13.90 50.41 17.80
CA SER A 623 -13.95 48.99 18.16
C SER A 623 -15.29 48.35 17.79
N ASN A 624 -15.29 47.04 17.58
CA ASN A 624 -16.53 46.24 17.53
C ASN A 624 -16.28 44.95 18.33
N PRO A 625 -16.96 44.71 19.46
CA PRO A 625 -17.97 45.58 20.08
C PRO A 625 -17.41 46.93 20.60
N ALA A 626 -18.29 47.89 20.84
CA ALA A 626 -17.99 49.19 21.46
C ALA A 626 -18.83 49.40 22.72
N THR A 627 -18.22 49.96 23.76
CA THR A 627 -18.91 50.32 25.01
C THR A 627 -19.18 51.82 25.01
N LEU A 628 -20.45 52.21 24.91
CA LEU A 628 -20.89 53.61 24.76
C LEU A 628 -21.97 53.97 25.80
N PRO A 629 -22.11 55.25 26.22
CA PRO A 629 -23.19 55.69 27.10
C PRO A 629 -24.54 55.70 26.37
N GLU A 630 -25.62 56.04 27.09
CA GLU A 630 -26.95 56.22 26.46
C GLU A 630 -26.91 57.25 25.32
N GLY A 631 -27.78 57.06 24.32
CA GLY A 631 -27.82 57.88 23.11
C GLY A 631 -28.33 57.13 21.89
N THR A 632 -28.24 57.79 20.74
CA THR A 632 -28.61 57.23 19.44
C THR A 632 -27.36 57.15 18.57
N TYR A 633 -27.05 55.95 18.10
CA TYR A 633 -25.81 55.65 17.38
C TYR A 633 -26.10 54.82 16.13
N TYR A 634 -25.30 55.04 15.09
CA TYR A 634 -25.15 54.11 13.99
C TYR A 634 -23.68 53.72 13.86
N VAL A 635 -23.40 52.62 13.16
CA VAL A 635 -22.03 52.24 12.81
C VAL A 635 -21.82 52.40 11.31
N LYS A 636 -20.71 53.04 10.96
CA LYS A 636 -20.15 53.03 9.62
C LYS A 636 -19.12 51.91 9.54
N VAL A 637 -19.26 51.04 8.54
CA VAL A 637 -18.26 50.02 8.24
C VAL A 637 -17.58 50.35 6.92
N SER A 638 -16.28 50.07 6.82
CA SER A 638 -15.53 50.09 5.58
C SER A 638 -14.64 48.86 5.43
N ASP A 639 -14.33 48.48 4.20
CA ASP A 639 -13.53 47.30 3.87
C ASP A 639 -12.25 47.67 3.09
N GLU A 640 -11.41 46.68 2.77
CA GLU A 640 -10.16 46.89 2.02
C GLU A 640 -10.38 47.23 0.54
N ALA A 641 -11.59 47.02 0.01
CA ALA A 641 -11.99 47.49 -1.32
C ALA A 641 -12.40 48.97 -1.34
N SER A 642 -12.27 49.67 -0.20
CA SER A 642 -12.77 51.04 0.03
C SER A 642 -14.28 51.17 -0.14
N CYS A 643 -15.04 50.08 0.00
CA CYS A 643 -16.48 50.12 0.15
C CYS A 643 -16.81 50.69 1.53
N SER A 644 -17.90 51.44 1.69
CA SER A 644 -18.40 51.84 3.00
C SER A 644 -19.92 51.93 3.03
N LEU A 645 -20.52 51.44 4.13
CA LEU A 645 -21.95 51.45 4.37
C LEU A 645 -22.24 51.76 5.84
N ASP A 646 -23.35 52.47 6.06
CA ASP A 646 -23.85 52.86 7.38
C ASP A 646 -25.00 51.92 7.81
N SER A 647 -25.10 51.62 9.10
CA SER A 647 -26.23 50.88 9.67
C SER A 647 -27.47 51.76 9.82
N ASP A 648 -28.62 51.14 10.08
CA ASP A 648 -29.72 51.90 10.70
C ASP A 648 -29.31 52.35 12.12
N PRO A 649 -29.75 53.53 12.59
CA PRO A 649 -29.43 54.01 13.93
C PRO A 649 -30.27 53.30 15.00
N ILE A 650 -29.63 52.92 16.12
CA ILE A 650 -30.29 52.37 17.30
C ILE A 650 -30.26 53.39 18.44
N THR A 651 -31.36 53.49 19.20
CA THR A 651 -31.45 54.35 20.39
C THR A 651 -31.48 53.50 21.65
N VAL A 652 -30.56 53.78 22.58
CA VAL A 652 -30.53 53.15 23.91
C VAL A 652 -30.66 54.25 24.96
N LYS A 653 -31.67 54.13 25.84
CA LYS A 653 -31.86 55.01 27.01
C LYS A 653 -31.53 54.25 28.28
N ARG A 654 -30.88 54.91 29.25
CA ARG A 654 -30.62 54.30 30.56
C ARG A 654 -31.89 54.22 31.40
N LYS A 655 -31.84 53.36 32.42
CA LYS A 655 -32.88 53.24 33.46
C LYS A 655 -32.25 53.69 34.80
N PRO A 656 -32.44 54.95 35.24
CA PRO A 656 -31.91 55.45 36.51
C PRO A 656 -32.39 54.64 37.71
N GLN A 657 -31.63 54.66 38.81
CA GLN A 657 -32.01 54.03 40.07
C GLN A 657 -31.46 54.86 41.25
N PRO A 658 -32.30 55.24 42.23
CA PRO A 658 -31.88 56.10 43.35
C PRO A 658 -30.74 55.51 44.16
N LYS A 659 -29.77 56.36 44.52
CA LYS A 659 -28.59 56.03 45.32
C LYS A 659 -28.54 56.89 46.58
N ILE A 660 -28.48 56.23 47.74
CA ILE A 660 -28.39 56.84 49.06
C ILE A 660 -26.93 57.10 49.41
N SER A 661 -26.61 58.25 50.02
CA SER A 661 -25.26 58.58 50.52
C SER A 661 -25.35 59.41 51.81
N GLY A 662 -24.49 59.11 52.79
CA GLY A 662 -24.57 59.63 54.17
C GLY A 662 -24.70 58.49 55.20
N PRO A 663 -24.87 58.80 56.51
CA PRO A 663 -24.95 60.13 57.09
C PRO A 663 -23.56 60.77 57.24
N THR A 664 -23.50 62.09 57.37
CA THR A 664 -22.26 62.82 57.69
C THR A 664 -22.04 63.00 59.20
N SER A 665 -23.04 62.67 60.03
CA SER A 665 -22.96 62.70 61.50
C SER A 665 -23.65 61.48 62.13
N ASN A 666 -23.01 60.89 63.15
CA ASN A 666 -23.51 59.77 63.94
C ASN A 666 -23.14 59.97 65.42
N ILE A 667 -24.15 60.14 66.29
CA ILE A 667 -23.98 60.43 67.71
C ILE A 667 -24.30 59.17 68.53
N PRO A 668 -23.35 58.62 69.32
CA PRO A 668 -23.57 57.45 70.17
C PRO A 668 -24.60 57.68 71.28
N ALA A 669 -25.24 56.60 71.74
CA ALA A 669 -26.19 56.65 72.85
C ALA A 669 -25.54 56.16 74.16
N ALA A 670 -25.95 56.72 75.29
CA ALA A 670 -25.55 56.17 76.59
C ALA A 670 -26.32 54.86 76.87
N CYS A 671 -25.71 53.90 77.58
CA CYS A 671 -26.34 52.60 77.83
C CYS A 671 -27.67 52.78 78.59
N GLY A 672 -28.79 52.42 77.94
CA GLY A 672 -30.15 52.59 78.47
C GLY A 672 -30.79 53.98 78.27
N LYS A 673 -30.33 54.80 77.30
CA LYS A 673 -30.91 56.13 76.98
C LYS A 673 -31.18 56.31 75.48
N GLU A 674 -32.18 57.14 75.15
CA GLU A 674 -32.57 57.48 73.77
C GLU A 674 -32.06 58.87 73.35
N ASN A 675 -30.74 58.99 73.16
CA ASN A 675 -30.08 60.26 72.86
C ASN A 675 -29.08 60.20 71.68
N GLY A 676 -29.14 59.15 70.85
CA GLY A 676 -28.34 59.03 69.62
C GLY A 676 -29.04 59.64 68.40
N SER A 677 -28.31 59.85 67.30
CA SER A 677 -28.83 60.46 66.06
C SER A 677 -27.97 60.15 64.83
N LEU A 678 -28.59 60.09 63.64
CA LEU A 678 -28.00 59.93 62.31
C LEU A 678 -28.51 61.04 61.38
N THR A 679 -27.63 61.95 60.94
CA THR A 679 -28.03 63.12 60.13
C THR A 679 -27.08 63.42 58.97
N GLY A 680 -27.60 64.09 57.93
CA GLY A 680 -26.85 64.51 56.76
C GLY A 680 -26.86 63.50 55.60
N PHE A 681 -28.02 62.92 55.29
CA PHE A 681 -28.18 62.09 54.08
C PHE A 681 -28.42 62.91 52.81
N THR A 682 -28.05 62.32 51.66
CA THR A 682 -28.25 62.86 50.31
C THR A 682 -28.64 61.74 49.35
N ILE A 683 -29.52 62.02 48.39
CA ILE A 683 -30.01 61.06 47.39
C ILE A 683 -29.62 61.54 45.98
N THR A 684 -29.14 60.64 45.14
CA THR A 684 -28.70 60.93 43.76
C THR A 684 -29.25 59.90 42.76
N ASP A 685 -29.21 60.21 41.46
CA ASP A 685 -29.63 59.32 40.34
C ASP A 685 -31.09 58.82 40.42
N ALA A 686 -31.97 59.63 41.03
CA ALA A 686 -33.41 59.37 41.20
C ALA A 686 -34.29 60.12 40.18
N THR A 687 -35.52 59.65 40.00
CA THR A 687 -36.51 60.17 39.05
C THR A 687 -37.76 60.68 39.76
N GLY A 688 -38.13 61.94 39.56
CA GLY A 688 -39.37 62.51 40.14
C GLY A 688 -39.30 62.78 41.64
N THR A 689 -40.43 62.68 42.33
CA THR A 689 -40.56 63.01 43.75
C THR A 689 -40.05 61.87 44.65
N LEU A 690 -39.25 62.20 45.66
CA LEU A 690 -38.70 61.24 46.62
C LEU A 690 -39.61 61.06 47.84
N SER A 691 -39.70 59.83 48.35
CA SER A 691 -40.28 59.54 49.67
C SER A 691 -39.41 58.58 50.48
N TYR A 692 -39.43 58.74 51.81
CA TYR A 692 -38.53 58.09 52.76
C TYR A 692 -39.31 57.31 53.81
N LYS A 693 -38.79 56.15 54.22
CA LYS A 693 -39.30 55.41 55.39
C LYS A 693 -38.13 54.82 56.18
N TRP A 694 -38.05 55.20 57.45
CA TRP A 694 -37.16 54.58 58.43
C TRP A 694 -37.87 53.49 59.21
N PHE A 695 -37.19 52.37 59.38
CA PHE A 695 -37.64 51.24 60.18
C PHE A 695 -36.55 50.85 61.18
N LYS A 696 -36.91 50.51 62.42
CA LYS A 696 -35.95 50.03 63.44
C LYS A 696 -35.85 48.51 63.38
N TYR A 697 -34.65 47.98 63.51
CA TYR A 697 -34.46 46.55 63.75
C TYR A 697 -34.73 46.24 65.22
N ASP A 698 -35.44 45.15 65.48
CA ASP A 698 -35.58 44.60 66.83
C ASP A 698 -34.25 43.97 67.32
N ALA A 699 -34.25 43.49 68.57
CA ALA A 699 -33.07 42.89 69.20
C ALA A 699 -32.61 41.59 68.51
N ASP A 700 -33.52 40.91 67.81
CA ASP A 700 -33.24 39.69 67.04
C ASP A 700 -32.76 40.00 65.59
N GLY A 701 -32.58 41.28 65.27
CA GLY A 701 -32.06 41.73 63.98
C GLY A 701 -33.07 41.67 62.83
N LYS A 702 -34.36 41.49 63.14
CA LYS A 702 -35.46 41.54 62.16
C LYS A 702 -35.98 42.97 62.03
N LEU A 703 -36.33 43.37 60.81
CA LEU A 703 -36.81 44.73 60.56
C LEU A 703 -38.26 44.86 61.02
N GLY A 704 -38.54 45.84 61.89
CA GLY A 704 -39.90 46.17 62.30
C GLY A 704 -40.74 46.69 61.12
N THR A 705 -42.05 46.48 61.18
CA THR A 705 -43.00 46.94 60.16
C THR A 705 -43.41 48.41 60.33
N ASP A 706 -43.16 48.98 61.50
CA ASP A 706 -43.61 50.32 61.85
C ASP A 706 -42.61 51.39 61.36
N VAL A 707 -43.14 52.43 60.73
CA VAL A 707 -42.34 53.56 60.26
C VAL A 707 -41.99 54.46 61.44
N ILE A 708 -40.71 54.52 61.76
CA ILE A 708 -40.16 55.29 62.90
C ILE A 708 -39.93 56.76 62.52
N SER A 709 -39.69 57.04 61.23
CA SER A 709 -39.61 58.39 60.67
C SER A 709 -39.93 58.37 59.17
N ASP A 710 -40.62 59.39 58.69
CA ASP A 710 -40.87 59.67 57.26
C ASP A 710 -39.89 60.73 56.70
N LYS A 711 -38.95 61.21 57.53
CA LYS A 711 -37.95 62.21 57.18
C LYS A 711 -36.64 61.54 56.75
N LEU A 712 -35.84 62.29 56.01
CA LEU A 712 -34.56 61.80 55.50
C LEU A 712 -33.54 61.52 56.63
N ASP A 713 -33.48 62.41 57.62
CA ASP A 713 -32.64 62.27 58.82
C ASP A 713 -33.39 61.62 60.01
N LEU A 714 -32.66 61.00 60.93
CA LEU A 714 -33.21 60.26 62.09
C LEU A 714 -32.55 60.72 63.41
N VAL A 715 -33.32 61.36 64.30
CA VAL A 715 -32.80 62.02 65.53
C VAL A 715 -33.48 61.54 66.80
N ASN A 716 -32.78 61.67 67.93
CA ASN A 716 -33.23 61.32 69.29
C ASN A 716 -33.71 59.87 69.46
N VAL A 717 -32.87 58.90 69.09
CA VAL A 717 -33.19 57.46 69.18
C VAL A 717 -32.16 56.70 70.02
N GLY A 718 -32.57 55.58 70.63
CA GLY A 718 -31.66 54.70 71.37
C GLY A 718 -30.62 54.01 70.49
N GLY A 719 -29.50 53.60 71.11
CA GLY A 719 -28.48 52.76 70.48
C GLY A 719 -29.09 51.49 69.88
N GLY A 720 -28.69 51.15 68.66
CA GLY A 720 -29.37 50.13 67.87
C GLY A 720 -29.19 50.31 66.36
N ARG A 721 -29.91 49.50 65.59
CA ARG A 721 -29.80 49.40 64.13
C ARG A 721 -31.08 49.84 63.44
N TYR A 722 -30.94 50.63 62.37
CA TYR A 722 -32.05 51.26 61.63
C TYR A 722 -31.88 51.08 60.12
N SER A 723 -32.97 51.03 59.37
CA SER A 723 -32.98 50.89 57.90
C SER A 723 -33.74 52.01 57.22
N LEU A 724 -33.16 52.59 56.15
CA LEU A 724 -33.78 53.61 55.32
C LEU A 724 -34.14 53.03 53.95
N SER A 725 -35.42 53.08 53.61
CA SER A 725 -35.94 52.80 52.26
C SER A 725 -36.28 54.11 51.54
N VAL A 726 -35.87 54.23 50.28
CA VAL A 726 -36.09 55.42 49.44
C VAL A 726 -36.77 55.02 48.14
N TYR A 727 -37.89 55.68 47.86
CA TYR A 727 -38.75 55.44 46.69
C TYR A 727 -38.75 56.67 45.79
N ASP A 728 -38.74 56.45 44.47
CA ASP A 728 -38.87 57.46 43.42
C ASP A 728 -39.96 57.05 42.41
N GLU A 729 -40.16 57.85 41.37
CA GLU A 729 -41.17 57.61 40.30
C GLU A 729 -40.58 56.84 39.11
N GLY A 730 -39.44 56.17 39.29
CA GLY A 730 -38.72 55.44 38.25
C GLY A 730 -39.34 54.07 37.89
N PRO A 731 -39.02 53.51 36.71
CA PRO A 731 -39.44 52.16 36.30
C PRO A 731 -38.60 51.04 36.94
N CYS A 732 -37.66 51.38 37.83
CA CYS A 732 -36.77 50.45 38.53
C CYS A 732 -37.25 50.26 39.97
N SER A 733 -36.93 49.11 40.57
CA SER A 733 -37.22 48.88 41.98
C SER A 733 -36.56 49.93 42.89
N PRO A 734 -37.19 50.29 44.03
CA PRO A 734 -36.67 51.28 44.98
C PRO A 734 -35.22 51.02 45.40
N ALA A 735 -34.55 52.05 45.94
CA ALA A 735 -33.19 51.89 46.45
C ALA A 735 -33.14 50.76 47.48
N PRO A 736 -32.15 49.84 47.42
CA PRO A 736 -32.00 48.79 48.41
C PRO A 736 -31.89 49.40 49.81
N ALA A 737 -32.71 48.92 50.75
CA ALA A 737 -32.82 49.52 52.07
C ALA A 737 -31.48 49.46 52.83
N GLN A 738 -30.84 50.62 53.02
CA GLN A 738 -29.51 50.69 53.65
C GLN A 738 -29.63 50.73 55.17
N THR A 739 -28.69 50.07 55.84
CA THR A 739 -28.72 49.83 57.28
C THR A 739 -27.63 50.61 58.01
N TYR A 740 -27.99 51.31 59.07
CA TYR A 740 -27.13 52.20 59.85
C TYR A 740 -27.20 51.88 61.36
N PHE A 741 -26.16 52.22 62.13
CA PHE A 741 -25.99 51.77 63.52
C PHE A 741 -25.46 52.86 64.47
N ILE A 742 -25.90 52.84 65.72
CA ILE A 742 -25.54 53.78 66.82
C ILE A 742 -25.04 52.97 68.05
N SER A 743 -23.91 53.35 68.66
CA SER A 743 -23.11 52.55 69.64
C SER A 743 -23.18 52.97 71.14
N THR A 744 -22.58 52.17 72.04
CA THR A 744 -22.55 52.25 73.54
C THR A 744 -21.15 51.82 74.14
N TYR A 745 -20.82 51.98 75.45
CA TYR A 745 -19.43 51.81 76.01
C TYR A 745 -19.25 51.07 77.38
N SER A 746 -18.01 50.59 77.70
CA SER A 746 -17.75 49.44 78.62
C SER A 746 -16.26 49.12 79.05
N ASP A 747 -16.02 48.24 80.06
CA ASP A 747 -14.77 47.44 80.31
C ASP A 747 -14.94 46.14 81.21
N VAL A 748 -14.07 45.10 81.05
CA VAL A 748 -13.88 43.75 81.74
C VAL A 748 -12.50 43.11 81.25
N ALA A 749 -12.05 41.85 81.54
CA ALA A 749 -10.78 41.22 81.03
C ALA A 749 -10.71 39.65 80.80
N ILE A 750 -9.88 39.13 79.86
CA ILE A 750 -9.82 37.72 79.35
C ILE A 750 -8.37 37.23 78.99
N ASN A 751 -7.98 35.94 79.19
CA ASN A 751 -6.65 35.35 78.85
C ASN A 751 -6.66 33.84 78.40
N GLY A 752 -5.68 33.37 77.59
CA GLY A 752 -5.39 31.93 77.31
C GLY A 752 -5.85 31.38 75.94
N GLY A 753 -5.73 30.06 75.66
CA GLY A 753 -6.41 29.34 74.54
C GLY A 753 -5.58 28.40 73.62
N SER A 754 -6.18 27.31 73.13
CA SER A 754 -5.64 26.36 72.13
C SER A 754 -6.66 25.94 71.05
N ILE A 755 -6.23 25.58 69.83
CA ILE A 755 -7.11 25.49 68.64
C ILE A 755 -6.94 24.18 67.82
N LEU A 756 -8.05 23.64 67.31
CA LEU A 756 -8.14 22.54 66.32
C LEU A 756 -8.84 23.04 65.03
N PRO A 757 -8.30 22.76 63.82
CA PRO A 757 -8.81 23.29 62.54
C PRO A 757 -10.10 22.62 62.06
N ALA A 758 -10.77 23.26 61.10
CA ALA A 758 -12.01 22.81 60.47
C ALA A 758 -11.76 21.97 59.19
N ARG A 759 -12.65 21.02 58.90
CA ARG A 759 -12.65 20.18 57.69
C ARG A 759 -13.17 20.96 56.48
N CYS A 760 -12.73 20.59 55.28
CA CYS A 760 -12.94 21.42 54.10
C CYS A 760 -14.43 21.63 53.78
N GLY A 761 -14.84 22.90 53.71
CA GLY A 761 -16.22 23.30 53.40
C GLY A 761 -17.23 23.13 54.53
N VAL A 762 -16.85 22.65 55.71
CA VAL A 762 -17.75 22.44 56.85
C VAL A 762 -17.20 23.00 58.17
N ASN A 763 -18.10 23.57 58.96
CA ASN A 763 -17.76 24.35 60.15
C ASN A 763 -17.57 23.44 61.37
N ASN A 764 -16.42 22.78 61.50
CA ASN A 764 -16.19 21.81 62.59
C ASN A 764 -14.92 21.97 63.48
N GLY A 765 -14.21 23.10 63.42
CA GLY A 765 -13.06 23.39 64.30
C GLY A 765 -13.43 23.57 65.79
N VAL A 766 -12.42 23.73 66.65
CA VAL A 766 -12.58 23.84 68.12
C VAL A 766 -11.58 24.82 68.72
N ILE A 767 -12.01 25.61 69.71
CA ILE A 767 -11.16 26.44 70.59
C ILE A 767 -11.40 26.01 72.05
N ASP A 768 -10.33 25.82 72.82
CA ASP A 768 -10.34 25.23 74.17
C ASP A 768 -9.33 25.93 75.09
N ASN A 769 -9.32 25.61 76.39
CA ASN A 769 -8.37 26.12 77.39
C ASN A 769 -8.28 27.67 77.53
N VAL A 770 -9.43 28.37 77.52
CA VAL A 770 -9.49 29.83 77.75
C VAL A 770 -9.93 30.15 79.19
N SER A 771 -9.50 31.29 79.74
CA SER A 771 -9.75 31.76 81.13
C SER A 771 -10.17 33.23 81.19
N ILE A 772 -10.96 33.60 82.21
CA ILE A 772 -11.55 34.95 82.36
C ILE A 772 -11.34 35.48 83.80
N VAL A 773 -11.25 36.80 83.98
CA VAL A 773 -11.08 37.45 85.30
C VAL A 773 -12.09 38.60 85.48
N ASN A 774 -12.64 38.74 86.69
CA ASN A 774 -13.59 39.79 87.10
C ASN A 774 -14.91 39.90 86.29
N ALA A 775 -15.27 38.84 85.57
CA ALA A 775 -16.57 38.64 84.95
C ALA A 775 -17.38 37.59 85.73
N ASP A 776 -18.71 37.72 85.73
CA ASP A 776 -19.64 36.68 86.19
C ASP A 776 -20.40 36.02 85.03
N THR A 777 -20.28 36.56 83.83
CA THR A 777 -20.93 36.07 82.62
C THR A 777 -19.95 36.14 81.44
N TYR A 778 -20.05 35.17 80.54
CA TYR A 778 -19.24 35.12 79.32
C TYR A 778 -20.09 34.72 78.12
N GLU A 779 -19.66 35.12 76.93
CA GLU A 779 -20.38 34.97 75.68
C GLU A 779 -19.38 34.81 74.52
N TRP A 780 -19.34 33.65 73.86
CA TRP A 780 -18.57 33.51 72.62
C TRP A 780 -19.37 34.02 71.43
N LEU A 781 -18.68 34.69 70.51
CA LEU A 781 -19.15 35.12 69.21
C LEU A 781 -18.35 34.45 68.09
N ASP A 782 -18.98 34.26 66.94
CA ASP A 782 -18.38 33.79 65.70
C ASP A 782 -17.66 34.94 64.92
N PRO A 783 -17.09 34.69 63.72
CA PRO A 783 -16.41 35.71 62.93
C PRO A 783 -17.33 36.79 62.36
N ALA A 784 -18.64 36.55 62.31
CA ALA A 784 -19.66 37.56 62.00
C ALA A 784 -20.16 38.29 63.27
N LYS A 785 -19.51 38.05 64.42
CA LYS A 785 -19.87 38.52 65.76
C LYS A 785 -21.26 38.05 66.23
N GLN A 786 -21.71 36.87 65.79
CA GLN A 786 -22.94 36.21 66.26
C GLN A 786 -22.67 35.28 67.46
N ARG A 787 -23.53 35.35 68.48
CA ARG A 787 -23.41 34.54 69.71
C ARG A 787 -23.51 33.04 69.47
N ILE A 788 -22.44 32.32 69.86
CA ILE A 788 -22.33 30.85 69.85
C ILE A 788 -22.85 30.27 71.17
N ILE A 789 -22.34 30.75 72.31
CA ILE A 789 -22.73 30.28 73.65
C ILE A 789 -22.60 31.41 74.65
N LYS A 790 -23.47 31.46 75.66
CA LYS A 790 -23.38 32.39 76.80
C LYS A 790 -23.64 31.62 78.09
N GLY A 791 -22.88 31.92 79.14
CA GLY A 791 -23.00 31.23 80.43
C GLY A 791 -22.58 32.11 81.61
N VAL A 792 -22.91 31.64 82.81
CA VAL A 792 -22.36 32.17 84.06
C VAL A 792 -20.94 31.63 84.21
N TYR A 793 -19.99 32.50 84.52
CA TYR A 793 -18.59 32.14 84.76
C TYR A 793 -18.33 31.97 86.26
N SER A 794 -17.57 30.93 86.61
CA SER A 794 -17.04 30.71 87.95
C SER A 794 -15.53 30.50 87.87
N PRO A 795 -14.71 31.02 88.80
CA PRO A 795 -13.27 30.86 88.76
C PRO A 795 -12.84 29.39 88.67
N GLY A 796 -12.03 29.05 87.66
CA GLY A 796 -11.59 27.67 87.39
C GLY A 796 -12.48 26.87 86.44
N MET A 797 -13.60 27.43 85.96
CA MET A 797 -14.40 26.82 84.88
C MET A 797 -13.63 26.86 83.55
N SER A 798 -13.50 25.71 82.87
CA SER A 798 -12.92 25.65 81.52
C SER A 798 -13.88 26.21 80.47
N ILE A 799 -13.36 27.04 79.57
CA ILE A 799 -14.12 27.75 78.53
C ILE A 799 -13.72 27.23 77.15
N LYS A 800 -14.68 26.61 76.45
CA LYS A 800 -14.51 25.87 75.19
C LYS A 800 -15.66 26.11 74.23
N ILE A 801 -15.38 26.19 72.94
CA ILE A 801 -16.36 26.15 71.84
C ILE A 801 -15.92 25.21 70.72
N SER A 802 -16.86 24.50 70.12
CA SER A 802 -16.65 23.52 69.05
C SER A 802 -17.68 23.68 67.94
N ASN A 803 -17.45 23.03 66.80
CA ASN A 803 -18.22 23.18 65.56
C ASN A 803 -18.05 24.54 64.86
N LEU A 804 -16.78 24.93 64.63
CA LEU A 804 -16.40 26.26 64.16
C LEU A 804 -16.01 26.28 62.67
N ALA A 805 -16.44 27.30 61.94
CA ALA A 805 -15.98 27.62 60.59
C ALA A 805 -14.49 28.00 60.58
N PRO A 806 -13.79 27.92 59.44
CA PRO A 806 -12.55 28.66 59.26
C PRO A 806 -12.83 30.16 59.44
N GLY A 807 -12.09 30.83 60.33
CA GLY A 807 -12.33 32.23 60.66
C GLY A 807 -11.88 32.63 62.07
N THR A 808 -12.11 33.89 62.43
CA THR A 808 -11.67 34.49 63.71
C THR A 808 -12.83 34.69 64.68
N TYR A 809 -12.87 33.90 65.75
CA TYR A 809 -13.88 33.86 66.80
C TYR A 809 -13.56 34.84 67.93
N THR A 810 -14.57 35.33 68.64
CA THR A 810 -14.40 36.37 69.67
C THR A 810 -15.07 35.98 70.99
N LEU A 811 -14.32 35.78 72.07
CA LEU A 811 -14.89 35.62 73.42
C LEU A 811 -15.17 36.98 74.03
N VAL A 812 -16.35 37.12 74.65
CA VAL A 812 -16.84 38.30 75.34
C VAL A 812 -17.11 37.97 76.80
N ALA A 813 -16.90 38.90 77.72
CA ALA A 813 -17.10 38.73 79.17
C ALA A 813 -17.74 39.97 79.81
N SER A 814 -18.65 39.78 80.78
CA SER A 814 -19.43 40.84 81.44
C SER A 814 -19.65 40.56 82.94
N ASN A 815 -20.12 41.58 83.66
CA ASN A 815 -20.41 41.53 85.09
C ASN A 815 -21.82 42.07 85.37
N SER A 816 -22.65 41.38 86.15
CA SER A 816 -24.06 41.77 86.40
C SER A 816 -24.26 43.12 87.09
N LEU A 817 -23.23 43.70 87.71
CA LEU A 817 -23.29 45.03 88.33
C LEU A 817 -23.30 46.19 87.33
N TYR A 818 -22.84 45.97 86.09
CA TYR A 818 -22.73 47.00 85.04
C TYR A 818 -23.12 46.38 83.69
N THR A 819 -23.91 47.06 82.84
CA THR A 819 -24.42 46.51 81.57
C THR A 819 -23.35 46.47 80.45
N CYS A 820 -22.17 45.92 80.77
CA CYS A 820 -20.88 46.25 80.17
C CYS A 820 -20.06 44.97 79.95
N THR A 821 -19.49 44.85 78.75
CA THR A 821 -18.82 43.71 78.10
C THR A 821 -17.36 44.00 77.66
N LYS A 822 -16.48 42.98 77.54
CA LYS A 822 -15.09 43.04 76.99
C LYS A 822 -14.80 41.84 76.08
N GLU A 823 -14.01 42.01 75.02
CA GLU A 823 -13.76 40.98 73.99
C GLU A 823 -12.28 40.55 73.78
N LEU A 824 -12.02 39.30 73.30
CA LEU A 824 -10.72 38.73 72.87
C LEU A 824 -10.88 37.71 71.71
N THR A 825 -9.94 37.62 70.74
CA THR A 825 -10.12 36.86 69.48
C THR A 825 -9.17 35.67 69.21
N PHE A 826 -9.64 34.65 68.46
CA PHE A 826 -8.96 33.37 68.15
C PHE A 826 -9.21 32.89 66.71
N ARG A 827 -8.21 32.36 65.99
CA ARG A 827 -8.35 31.96 64.55
C ARG A 827 -8.33 30.45 64.32
N VAL A 828 -9.32 29.94 63.57
CA VAL A 828 -9.45 28.55 63.10
C VAL A 828 -9.15 28.51 61.58
N ASP A 829 -8.32 27.57 61.13
CA ASP A 829 -7.98 27.37 59.69
C ASP A 829 -8.65 26.12 59.10
N ALA A 830 -8.56 25.93 57.77
CA ALA A 830 -9.23 24.87 57.01
C ALA A 830 -8.28 23.76 56.49
N LEU A 831 -8.76 22.52 56.47
CA LEU A 831 -8.10 21.37 55.82
C LEU A 831 -8.31 21.36 54.29
N THR A 832 -7.40 20.72 53.55
CA THR A 832 -7.39 20.64 52.07
C THR A 832 -7.96 19.30 51.53
N PRO A 833 -8.61 19.28 50.35
CA PRO A 833 -9.21 18.06 49.78
C PRO A 833 -8.19 16.95 49.44
N THR A 834 -8.67 15.70 49.46
CA THR A 834 -7.89 14.51 49.06
C THR A 834 -7.69 14.45 47.54
N VAL A 835 -6.45 14.16 47.11
CA VAL A 835 -6.11 13.90 45.69
C VAL A 835 -6.37 12.43 45.35
N TYR A 836 -7.16 12.18 44.30
CA TYR A 836 -7.50 10.84 43.83
C TYR A 836 -6.57 10.39 42.68
N THR A 837 -6.06 9.16 42.76
CA THR A 837 -5.41 8.50 41.62
C THR A 837 -6.27 7.36 41.10
N PHE A 838 -6.47 7.32 39.78
CA PHE A 838 -7.33 6.35 39.10
C PHE A 838 -6.91 6.20 37.64
N THR A 839 -7.30 5.09 37.03
CA THR A 839 -7.22 4.85 35.59
C THR A 839 -8.63 4.98 35.00
N PRO A 840 -8.88 5.95 34.09
CA PRO A 840 -10.15 6.05 33.39
C PRO A 840 -10.18 5.10 32.19
N THR A 841 -11.30 4.38 32.05
CA THR A 841 -11.68 3.64 30.85
C THR A 841 -12.94 4.28 30.28
N VAL A 842 -12.89 4.74 29.03
CA VAL A 842 -14.04 5.32 28.33
C VAL A 842 -14.33 4.48 27.10
N ASN A 843 -15.54 3.92 27.03
CA ASN A 843 -16.04 3.22 25.86
C ASN A 843 -17.05 4.13 25.14
N ASN A 844 -16.75 4.42 23.88
CA ASN A 844 -17.61 5.19 22.98
C ASN A 844 -18.94 4.47 22.72
N THR A 845 -19.94 5.21 22.23
CA THR A 845 -21.17 4.56 21.74
C THR A 845 -20.90 3.74 20.49
N THR A 846 -21.70 2.70 20.25
CA THR A 846 -21.65 1.87 19.04
C THR A 846 -22.95 1.97 18.26
N CYS A 847 -22.88 1.94 16.93
CA CYS A 847 -24.06 1.90 16.04
C CYS A 847 -25.04 3.08 16.26
N GLY A 848 -24.54 4.23 16.72
CA GLY A 848 -25.38 5.39 17.07
C GLY A 848 -26.29 5.21 18.31
N LEU A 849 -26.13 4.13 19.08
CA LEU A 849 -26.96 3.83 20.26
C LEU A 849 -26.49 4.58 21.51
N ILE A 850 -27.39 4.74 22.49
CA ILE A 850 -27.09 5.35 23.80
C ILE A 850 -26.51 4.27 24.74
N ASN A 851 -25.31 3.78 24.42
CA ASN A 851 -24.67 2.64 25.10
C ASN A 851 -23.21 2.88 25.53
N GLY A 852 -22.71 4.11 25.46
CA GLY A 852 -21.37 4.46 25.93
C GLY A 852 -21.24 4.24 27.44
N ASN A 853 -20.01 4.04 27.91
CA ASN A 853 -19.75 3.92 29.34
C ASN A 853 -18.42 4.57 29.77
N ILE A 854 -18.37 5.00 31.02
CA ILE A 854 -17.17 5.52 31.68
C ILE A 854 -16.96 4.70 32.95
N SER A 855 -15.77 4.17 33.14
CA SER A 855 -15.37 3.44 34.35
C SER A 855 -14.08 4.02 34.91
N LEU A 856 -14.09 4.44 36.16
CA LEU A 856 -12.94 4.98 36.87
C LEU A 856 -12.46 3.95 37.89
N ASN A 857 -11.27 3.39 37.68
CA ASN A 857 -10.66 2.40 38.58
C ASN A 857 -9.62 3.06 39.47
N PHE A 858 -9.92 3.22 40.76
CA PHE A 858 -9.10 3.97 41.70
C PHE A 858 -7.96 3.12 42.27
N SER A 859 -6.74 3.63 42.17
CA SER A 859 -5.52 3.00 42.70
C SER A 859 -5.16 3.46 44.12
N SER A 860 -5.80 4.54 44.59
CA SER A 860 -5.69 5.09 45.95
C SER A 860 -6.97 4.82 46.76
N VAL A 861 -7.36 5.77 47.60
CA VAL A 861 -8.69 5.80 48.24
C VAL A 861 -9.79 6.11 47.21
N LEU A 862 -10.96 5.49 47.38
CA LEU A 862 -12.17 5.84 46.61
C LEU A 862 -12.88 7.04 47.26
N PRO A 863 -13.56 7.90 46.48
CA PRO A 863 -14.40 8.93 47.06
C PRO A 863 -15.54 8.30 47.86
N THR A 864 -15.83 8.86 49.02
CA THR A 864 -16.88 8.43 49.95
C THR A 864 -18.25 8.54 49.29
N SER A 865 -18.56 9.70 48.70
CA SER A 865 -19.73 9.96 47.86
C SER A 865 -19.31 10.67 46.55
N TYR A 866 -20.20 10.75 45.56
CA TYR A 866 -19.92 11.37 44.26
C TYR A 866 -21.22 11.68 43.49
N LYS A 867 -21.15 12.53 42.47
CA LYS A 867 -22.24 12.83 41.50
C LYS A 867 -21.65 13.03 40.09
N TRP A 868 -22.40 12.66 39.05
CA TRP A 868 -22.02 12.84 37.64
C TRP A 868 -22.85 13.94 36.98
N VAL A 869 -22.26 14.69 36.05
CA VAL A 869 -22.95 15.68 35.20
C VAL A 869 -22.52 15.57 33.73
N ASP A 870 -23.38 16.00 32.83
CA ASP A 870 -23.06 16.22 31.42
C ASP A 870 -22.48 17.63 31.14
N GLU A 871 -22.32 17.94 29.86
CA GLU A 871 -21.85 19.23 29.35
C GLU A 871 -22.79 20.40 29.65
N SER A 872 -24.11 20.15 29.74
CA SER A 872 -25.13 21.14 30.12
C SER A 872 -25.17 21.42 31.63
N GLY A 873 -24.48 20.60 32.44
CA GLY A 873 -24.51 20.65 33.89
C GLY A 873 -25.66 19.85 34.52
N THR A 874 -26.36 19.02 33.73
CA THR A 874 -27.46 18.18 34.22
C THR A 874 -26.92 16.95 34.94
N THR A 875 -27.45 16.66 36.14
CA THR A 875 -27.02 15.50 36.95
C THR A 875 -27.48 14.19 36.35
N ILE A 876 -26.55 13.23 36.21
CA ILE A 876 -26.82 11.88 35.69
C ILE A 876 -26.84 10.89 36.85
N ASN A 877 -27.96 10.17 36.97
CA ASN A 877 -28.16 9.13 37.96
C ASN A 877 -27.96 7.74 37.33
N GLY A 878 -27.63 6.72 38.15
CA GLY A 878 -27.50 5.33 37.69
C GLY A 878 -26.08 4.76 37.63
N SER A 879 -25.10 5.44 38.25
CA SER A 879 -23.73 4.92 38.40
C SER A 879 -23.63 3.79 39.43
N ILE A 880 -22.76 2.82 39.16
CA ILE A 880 -22.48 1.67 40.02
C ILE A 880 -21.12 1.87 40.70
N LYS A 881 -21.05 1.73 42.02
CA LYS A 881 -19.80 1.76 42.81
C LYS A 881 -19.47 0.35 43.32
N THR A 882 -18.23 -0.07 43.15
CA THR A 882 -17.68 -1.33 43.71
C THR A 882 -16.59 -1.01 44.74
N ALA A 883 -15.84 -2.02 45.18
CA ALA A 883 -14.71 -1.84 46.10
C ALA A 883 -13.57 -1.00 45.51
N THR A 884 -13.37 -0.99 44.19
CA THR A 884 -12.29 -0.24 43.52
C THR A 884 -12.74 0.65 42.35
N THR A 885 -13.95 0.46 41.82
CA THR A 885 -14.41 1.14 40.60
C THR A 885 -15.69 1.96 40.81
N ILE A 886 -15.82 3.04 40.03
CA ILE A 886 -17.08 3.78 39.82
C ILE A 886 -17.37 3.79 38.32
N GLU A 887 -18.55 3.29 37.94
CA GLU A 887 -18.93 3.05 36.55
C GLU A 887 -20.27 3.73 36.22
N LEU A 888 -20.36 4.38 35.06
CA LEU A 888 -21.57 5.01 34.52
C LEU A 888 -21.83 4.45 33.11
N LYS A 889 -23.05 3.96 32.86
CA LYS A 889 -23.44 3.23 31.63
C LYS A 889 -24.57 3.93 30.89
N ASN A 890 -24.80 3.47 29.65
CA ASN A 890 -25.89 3.91 28.78
C ASN A 890 -25.83 5.42 28.50
N LEU A 891 -24.63 5.91 28.19
CA LEU A 891 -24.36 7.31 27.89
C LEU A 891 -24.53 7.59 26.39
N PRO A 892 -25.15 8.71 26.00
CA PRO A 892 -25.07 9.23 24.63
C PRO A 892 -23.66 9.77 24.34
N GLY A 893 -23.42 10.19 23.10
CA GLY A 893 -22.19 10.92 22.79
C GLY A 893 -22.18 12.30 23.47
N GLY A 894 -21.07 12.67 24.11
CA GLY A 894 -20.95 13.92 24.86
C GLY A 894 -19.82 13.93 25.87
N ASN A 895 -19.65 15.07 26.56
CA ASN A 895 -18.63 15.28 27.58
C ASN A 895 -19.21 15.14 29.00
N TYR A 896 -18.58 14.33 29.84
CA TYR A 896 -19.05 14.03 31.20
C TYR A 896 -18.02 14.39 32.28
N ARG A 897 -18.48 14.84 33.45
CA ARG A 897 -17.64 15.18 34.61
C ARG A 897 -18.19 14.55 35.89
N MET A 898 -17.31 14.14 36.80
CA MET A 898 -17.68 13.62 38.13
C MET A 898 -17.20 14.57 39.22
N PHE A 899 -18.07 14.90 40.16
CA PHE A 899 -17.68 15.52 41.43
C PHE A 899 -17.56 14.43 42.48
N ALA A 900 -16.44 14.39 43.18
CA ALA A 900 -16.04 13.35 44.12
C ALA A 900 -15.82 13.96 45.52
N TYR A 901 -16.25 13.29 46.58
CA TYR A 901 -16.10 13.77 47.97
C TYR A 901 -15.31 12.78 48.83
N ASP A 902 -14.41 13.26 49.69
CA ASP A 902 -13.56 12.42 50.54
C ASP A 902 -14.19 12.06 51.91
N ILE A 903 -13.43 11.41 52.80
CA ILE A 903 -13.89 11.02 54.15
C ILE A 903 -14.16 12.23 55.08
N ASN A 904 -13.63 13.41 54.72
CA ASN A 904 -13.91 14.68 55.38
C ASN A 904 -15.00 15.48 54.62
N ASN A 905 -15.60 14.88 53.58
CA ASN A 905 -16.64 15.41 52.70
C ASN A 905 -16.20 16.57 51.78
N CYS A 906 -14.90 16.62 51.44
CA CYS A 906 -14.32 17.68 50.61
C CYS A 906 -14.43 17.37 49.10
N GLU A 907 -14.93 18.32 48.29
CA GLU A 907 -15.22 18.14 46.85
C GLU A 907 -13.98 18.27 45.93
N THR A 908 -13.88 17.39 44.91
CA THR A 908 -12.90 17.43 43.81
C THR A 908 -13.59 17.10 42.48
N ILE A 909 -13.28 17.82 41.39
CA ILE A 909 -13.85 17.60 40.06
C ILE A 909 -12.91 16.76 39.19
N LEU A 910 -13.42 15.69 38.58
CA LEU A 910 -12.70 14.76 37.72
C LEU A 910 -13.32 14.72 36.30
N GLY A 911 -12.49 14.73 35.26
CA GLY A 911 -12.89 14.83 33.85
C GLY A 911 -12.46 16.17 33.21
N PRO A 912 -12.97 16.53 32.02
CA PRO A 912 -14.05 15.84 31.28
C PRO A 912 -13.61 14.52 30.63
N TYR A 913 -14.59 13.62 30.45
CA TYR A 913 -14.45 12.35 29.74
C TYR A 913 -15.32 12.40 28.47
N PRO A 914 -14.73 12.44 27.27
CA PRO A 914 -15.47 12.46 26.01
C PRO A 914 -15.91 11.03 25.62
N VAL A 915 -17.22 10.80 25.56
CA VAL A 915 -17.81 9.62 24.90
C VAL A 915 -18.10 10.02 23.46
N ASN A 916 -17.34 9.50 22.50
CA ASN A 916 -17.55 9.79 21.09
C ASN A 916 -18.69 8.94 20.50
N VAL A 917 -19.26 9.42 19.39
CA VAL A 917 -20.22 8.64 18.60
C VAL A 917 -19.48 7.83 17.55
N THR A 918 -19.53 6.49 17.64
CA THR A 918 -19.07 5.65 16.53
C THR A 918 -20.18 5.59 15.47
N PRO A 919 -19.94 6.09 14.25
CA PRO A 919 -20.95 6.07 13.18
C PRO A 919 -21.29 4.64 12.77
N LEU A 920 -22.51 4.45 12.25
CA LEU A 920 -22.99 3.15 11.78
C LEU A 920 -22.07 2.60 10.67
N LEU A 921 -21.82 1.29 10.71
CA LEU A 921 -21.14 0.59 9.63
C LEU A 921 -21.96 0.72 8.34
N THR A 922 -21.35 1.25 7.28
CA THR A 922 -21.99 1.39 5.97
C THR A 922 -21.01 1.05 4.85
N ILE A 923 -21.56 0.49 3.77
CA ILE A 923 -20.83 0.25 2.53
C ILE A 923 -21.16 1.42 1.60
N VAL A 924 -20.16 2.09 1.05
CA VAL A 924 -20.37 3.30 0.25
C VAL A 924 -21.06 2.93 -1.07
N PRO A 925 -22.26 3.45 -1.37
CA PRO A 925 -22.96 3.14 -2.62
C PRO A 925 -22.12 3.53 -3.85
N ASN A 926 -22.26 2.75 -4.93
CA ASN A 926 -21.51 2.93 -6.18
C ASN A 926 -19.97 2.82 -6.04
N THR A 927 -19.47 2.20 -4.97
CA THR A 927 -18.07 1.74 -4.89
C THR A 927 -17.97 0.25 -5.14
N GLY A 928 -16.80 -0.21 -5.56
CA GLY A 928 -16.62 -1.55 -6.14
C GLY A 928 -16.79 -1.57 -7.65
N THR A 929 -15.83 -2.16 -8.36
CA THR A 929 -15.88 -2.38 -9.80
C THR A 929 -16.14 -3.86 -10.06
N ALA A 930 -17.25 -4.18 -10.73
CA ALA A 930 -17.51 -5.53 -11.21
C ALA A 930 -16.79 -5.78 -12.54
N ILE A 931 -15.98 -6.84 -12.60
CA ILE A 931 -15.37 -7.35 -13.83
C ILE A 931 -16.20 -8.54 -14.29
N LYS A 932 -16.53 -8.55 -15.59
CA LYS A 932 -17.36 -9.58 -16.24
C LYS A 932 -16.70 -10.96 -16.14
N ASP A 933 -17.53 -12.00 -16.08
CA ASP A 933 -17.09 -13.35 -16.40
C ASP A 933 -16.97 -13.47 -17.94
N GLY A 934 -16.21 -14.44 -18.41
CA GLY A 934 -16.04 -14.65 -19.84
C GLY A 934 -16.07 -16.13 -20.19
N CYS A 935 -16.95 -16.50 -21.13
CA CYS A 935 -17.14 -17.86 -21.59
C CYS A 935 -17.51 -18.86 -20.47
N SER A 936 -18.22 -18.38 -19.44
CA SER A 936 -18.63 -19.16 -18.26
C SER A 936 -17.46 -19.77 -17.47
N LEU A 937 -16.28 -19.14 -17.50
CA LEU A 937 -15.03 -19.66 -16.93
C LEU A 937 -14.83 -19.36 -15.43
N GLN A 938 -15.78 -18.68 -14.78
CA GLN A 938 -15.65 -18.21 -13.39
C GLN A 938 -14.46 -17.26 -13.19
N ARG A 939 -14.27 -16.32 -14.12
CA ARG A 939 -13.19 -15.32 -14.11
C ARG A 939 -13.63 -13.92 -13.71
N GLY A 940 -14.91 -13.73 -13.38
CA GLY A 940 -15.44 -12.48 -12.85
C GLY A 940 -14.91 -12.13 -11.47
N SER A 941 -15.04 -10.86 -11.09
CA SER A 941 -14.66 -10.35 -9.77
C SER A 941 -15.43 -9.09 -9.40
N VAL A 942 -15.42 -8.74 -8.11
CA VAL A 942 -15.81 -7.41 -7.62
C VAL A 942 -14.72 -6.92 -6.69
N THR A 943 -14.08 -5.80 -7.04
CA THR A 943 -12.93 -5.25 -6.30
C THR A 943 -13.10 -3.78 -5.94
N GLY A 944 -12.53 -3.36 -4.81
CA GLY A 944 -12.49 -1.93 -4.43
C GLY A 944 -13.79 -1.39 -3.83
N VAL A 945 -14.58 -2.25 -3.18
CA VAL A 945 -15.74 -1.85 -2.37
C VAL A 945 -15.25 -1.10 -1.13
N GLN A 946 -15.77 0.11 -0.89
CA GLN A 946 -15.40 0.93 0.26
C GLN A 946 -16.36 0.73 1.43
N VAL A 947 -15.78 0.56 2.62
CA VAL A 947 -16.49 0.41 3.90
C VAL A 947 -16.12 1.58 4.81
N ILE A 948 -17.11 2.24 5.40
CA ILE A 948 -16.93 3.37 6.32
C ILE A 948 -17.78 3.20 7.58
N GLY A 949 -17.30 3.75 8.70
CA GLY A 949 -17.94 3.60 10.01
C GLY A 949 -17.75 2.22 10.64
N GLY A 950 -18.43 1.97 11.76
CA GLY A 950 -18.26 0.76 12.57
C GLY A 950 -16.94 0.70 13.35
N VAL A 951 -16.69 -0.44 14.00
CA VAL A 951 -15.50 -0.71 14.83
C VAL A 951 -14.45 -1.55 14.07
N PRO A 952 -13.23 -1.06 13.83
CA PRO A 952 -12.24 -1.73 12.97
C PRO A 952 -11.89 -3.20 13.31
N GLY A 953 -11.78 -3.98 12.24
CA GLY A 953 -11.56 -5.43 12.25
C GLY A 953 -12.81 -6.16 11.79
N TYR A 954 -13.14 -5.99 10.51
CA TYR A 954 -14.39 -6.43 9.90
C TYR A 954 -14.32 -7.88 9.42
N ASP A 955 -15.43 -8.60 9.57
CA ASP A 955 -15.68 -9.88 8.91
C ASP A 955 -16.42 -9.61 7.59
N PHE A 956 -15.90 -10.14 6.48
CA PHE A 956 -16.48 -10.01 5.15
C PHE A 956 -17.15 -11.32 4.73
N LYS A 957 -18.32 -11.25 4.09
CA LYS A 957 -19.03 -12.41 3.54
C LYS A 957 -19.77 -12.02 2.27
N TRP A 958 -19.31 -12.53 1.13
CA TRP A 958 -20.04 -12.45 -0.13
C TRP A 958 -21.15 -13.50 -0.18
N ILE A 959 -22.35 -13.07 -0.55
CA ILE A 959 -23.50 -13.95 -0.80
C ILE A 959 -23.95 -13.84 -2.26
N ASN A 960 -24.48 -14.94 -2.81
CA ASN A 960 -25.19 -14.92 -4.09
C ASN A 960 -26.67 -14.52 -3.92
N GLU A 961 -27.40 -14.44 -5.02
CA GLU A 961 -28.85 -14.15 -5.06
C GLU A 961 -29.72 -15.13 -4.23
N LYS A 962 -29.24 -16.35 -3.95
CA LYS A 962 -29.92 -17.33 -3.09
C LYS A 962 -29.59 -17.16 -1.59
N GLY A 963 -28.71 -16.21 -1.23
CA GLY A 963 -28.22 -16.00 0.13
C GLY A 963 -27.11 -16.97 0.57
N GLU A 964 -26.61 -17.80 -0.35
CA GLU A 964 -25.54 -18.77 -0.07
C GLU A 964 -24.19 -18.05 0.04
N ALA A 965 -23.38 -18.40 1.05
CA ALA A 965 -22.06 -17.81 1.26
C ALA A 965 -21.06 -18.33 0.20
N ILE A 966 -20.41 -17.40 -0.50
CA ILE A 966 -19.49 -17.68 -1.61
C ILE A 966 -18.03 -17.52 -1.19
N GLN A 967 -17.69 -16.40 -0.53
CA GLN A 967 -16.31 -16.06 -0.19
C GLN A 967 -16.28 -15.15 1.06
N PHE A 968 -15.21 -15.24 1.87
CA PHE A 968 -15.09 -14.51 3.16
C PHE A 968 -13.98 -13.44 3.14
N THR A 969 -13.76 -12.81 1.98
CA THR A 969 -12.75 -11.75 1.77
C THR A 969 -13.43 -10.45 1.35
N GLN A 970 -12.72 -9.33 1.51
CA GLN A 970 -13.23 -8.01 1.11
C GLN A 970 -13.58 -7.95 -0.38
N ASP A 971 -12.66 -8.37 -1.24
CA ASP A 971 -12.91 -8.51 -2.68
C ASP A 971 -13.48 -9.91 -3.01
N LEU A 972 -14.32 -9.99 -4.03
CA LEU A 972 -14.86 -11.23 -4.61
C LEU A 972 -14.06 -11.58 -5.87
N THR A 973 -13.58 -12.83 -6.01
CA THR A 973 -12.64 -13.20 -7.07
C THR A 973 -12.87 -14.62 -7.57
N ASN A 974 -12.63 -14.87 -8.87
CA ASN A 974 -12.79 -16.18 -9.50
C ASN A 974 -14.24 -16.70 -9.39
N ILE A 975 -15.19 -15.84 -9.75
CA ILE A 975 -16.62 -16.15 -9.66
C ILE A 975 -17.29 -16.12 -11.04
N GLY A 976 -18.33 -16.93 -11.21
CA GLY A 976 -19.14 -16.97 -12.42
C GLY A 976 -20.03 -15.74 -12.58
N ALA A 977 -20.67 -15.63 -13.74
CA ALA A 977 -21.76 -14.69 -13.92
C ALA A 977 -22.92 -14.95 -12.92
N GLY A 978 -23.48 -13.87 -12.40
CA GLY A 978 -24.46 -13.89 -11.32
C GLY A 978 -24.54 -12.56 -10.58
N THR A 979 -25.46 -12.49 -9.63
CA THR A 979 -25.66 -11.31 -8.78
C THR A 979 -25.15 -11.61 -7.37
N TYR A 980 -24.29 -10.73 -6.86
CA TYR A 980 -23.62 -10.89 -5.56
C TYR A 980 -23.80 -9.67 -4.67
N ARG A 981 -23.87 -9.89 -3.36
CA ARG A 981 -23.85 -8.82 -2.34
C ARG A 981 -22.75 -9.09 -1.33
N LEU A 982 -22.07 -8.04 -0.88
CA LEU A 982 -21.14 -8.10 0.23
C LEU A 982 -21.89 -7.80 1.52
N GLU A 983 -21.92 -8.75 2.43
CA GLU A 983 -22.18 -8.52 3.84
C GLU A 983 -20.86 -8.17 4.54
N VAL A 984 -20.87 -7.11 5.34
CA VAL A 984 -19.76 -6.73 6.22
C VAL A 984 -20.30 -6.65 7.64
N LYS A 985 -19.59 -7.28 8.58
CA LYS A 985 -19.87 -7.19 10.01
C LYS A 985 -18.66 -6.60 10.74
N ASP A 986 -18.89 -5.78 11.75
CA ASP A 986 -17.84 -5.29 12.64
C ASP A 986 -17.78 -6.08 13.96
N LYS A 987 -16.90 -5.67 14.88
CA LYS A 987 -16.71 -6.34 16.18
C LYS A 987 -17.87 -6.16 17.17
N THR A 988 -18.91 -5.41 16.82
CA THR A 988 -20.07 -5.16 17.67
C THR A 988 -21.22 -6.12 17.33
N SER A 989 -22.24 -6.16 18.19
CA SER A 989 -23.46 -6.94 17.94
C SER A 989 -24.39 -6.31 16.89
N CYS A 990 -24.17 -5.05 16.51
CA CYS A 990 -25.08 -4.25 15.69
C CYS A 990 -24.48 -3.67 14.41
N GLY A 991 -23.15 -3.68 14.26
CA GLY A 991 -22.48 -3.27 13.03
C GLY A 991 -22.58 -4.35 11.97
N TYR A 992 -23.61 -4.25 11.15
CA TYR A 992 -23.85 -5.10 9.99
C TYR A 992 -24.31 -4.22 8.82
N ALA A 993 -23.66 -4.36 7.67
CA ALA A 993 -24.02 -3.68 6.43
C ALA A 993 -24.08 -4.70 5.29
N ILE A 994 -24.98 -4.47 4.34
CA ILE A 994 -25.09 -5.25 3.10
C ILE A 994 -25.01 -4.30 1.90
N SER A 995 -24.25 -4.68 0.88
CA SER A 995 -24.07 -3.86 -0.32
C SER A 995 -25.29 -3.89 -1.23
N GLU A 996 -25.34 -2.92 -2.14
CA GLU A 996 -26.12 -3.05 -3.37
C GLU A 996 -25.63 -4.24 -4.23
N PRO A 997 -26.47 -4.77 -5.13
CA PRO A 997 -26.13 -5.97 -5.88
C PRO A 997 -25.12 -5.65 -6.98
N PHE A 998 -24.04 -6.41 -7.01
CA PHE A 998 -23.08 -6.41 -8.10
C PHE A 998 -23.45 -7.51 -9.09
N THR A 999 -23.86 -7.13 -10.30
CA THR A 999 -24.15 -8.07 -11.39
C THR A 999 -22.88 -8.30 -12.22
N ILE A 1000 -22.38 -9.54 -12.19
CA ILE A 1000 -21.35 -10.02 -13.11
C ILE A 1000 -22.09 -10.68 -14.28
N VAL A 1001 -21.88 -10.17 -15.49
CA VAL A 1001 -22.41 -10.77 -16.73
C VAL A 1001 -21.38 -11.73 -17.34
N ASP A 1002 -21.84 -12.76 -18.04
CA ASP A 1002 -20.99 -13.63 -18.88
C ASP A 1002 -20.86 -13.01 -20.26
N GLU A 1003 -19.66 -12.59 -20.65
CA GLU A 1003 -19.39 -12.02 -21.96
C GLU A 1003 -18.57 -13.00 -22.82
N SER A 1004 -19.24 -13.60 -23.80
CA SER A 1004 -18.58 -14.48 -24.78
C SER A 1004 -17.60 -13.67 -25.64
N PHE A 1005 -16.32 -14.00 -25.56
CA PHE A 1005 -15.27 -13.44 -26.42
C PHE A 1005 -14.89 -14.39 -27.55
N LYS A 1006 -14.45 -13.84 -28.68
CA LYS A 1006 -14.02 -14.63 -29.84
C LYS A 1006 -12.67 -15.28 -29.55
N ILE A 1007 -12.64 -16.61 -29.47
CA ILE A 1007 -11.40 -17.39 -29.40
C ILE A 1007 -10.88 -17.71 -30.82
N LEU A 1008 -9.56 -17.71 -30.97
CA LEU A 1008 -8.89 -17.97 -32.25
C LEU A 1008 -9.08 -19.42 -32.71
N ALA A 1009 -9.16 -19.60 -34.03
CA ALA A 1009 -9.21 -20.93 -34.65
C ALA A 1009 -7.85 -21.64 -34.47
N PRO A 1010 -7.83 -22.95 -34.15
CA PRO A 1010 -6.59 -23.70 -33.91
C PRO A 1010 -5.73 -23.77 -35.16
N VAL A 1011 -4.44 -23.49 -35.08
CA VAL A 1011 -3.54 -23.62 -36.24
C VAL A 1011 -3.06 -25.06 -36.34
N ILE A 1012 -3.24 -25.67 -37.51
CA ILE A 1012 -2.82 -27.04 -37.82
C ILE A 1012 -2.21 -27.03 -39.23
N HIS A 1013 -1.17 -27.83 -39.46
CA HIS A 1013 -0.64 -28.04 -40.80
C HIS A 1013 -1.27 -29.27 -41.46
N ASP A 1014 -1.46 -29.19 -42.77
CA ASP A 1014 -1.83 -30.34 -43.60
C ASP A 1014 -0.78 -31.46 -43.46
N LEU A 1015 -1.24 -32.71 -43.45
CA LEU A 1015 -0.40 -33.86 -43.19
C LEU A 1015 -0.40 -34.81 -44.40
N ARG A 1016 0.78 -35.02 -44.99
CA ARG A 1016 0.98 -36.01 -46.05
C ARG A 1016 1.53 -37.30 -45.47
N VAL A 1017 0.87 -38.42 -45.74
CA VAL A 1017 1.35 -39.78 -45.40
C VAL A 1017 1.42 -40.66 -46.64
N CYS A 1018 2.36 -41.60 -46.63
CA CYS A 1018 2.58 -42.44 -47.81
C CYS A 1018 1.53 -43.54 -47.99
N TYR A 1019 1.04 -44.09 -46.87
CA TYR A 1019 0.22 -45.30 -46.84
C TYR A 1019 -0.81 -45.21 -45.71
N VAL A 1020 -1.78 -46.13 -45.73
CA VAL A 1020 -2.75 -46.35 -44.64
C VAL A 1020 -1.99 -46.60 -43.33
N SER A 1021 -2.05 -45.65 -42.40
CA SER A 1021 -1.25 -45.65 -41.17
C SER A 1021 -1.94 -44.93 -40.02
N ASP A 1022 -1.52 -45.26 -38.80
CA ASP A 1022 -1.88 -44.50 -37.59
C ASP A 1022 -1.08 -43.19 -37.58
N ILE A 1023 -1.80 -42.06 -37.58
CA ILE A 1023 -1.22 -40.73 -37.60
C ILE A 1023 -1.34 -40.05 -36.24
N VAL A 1024 -0.47 -39.06 -36.03
CA VAL A 1024 -0.57 -38.11 -34.91
C VAL A 1024 -0.73 -36.72 -35.52
N LEU A 1025 -1.85 -36.08 -35.24
CA LEU A 1025 -2.18 -34.74 -35.74
C LEU A 1025 -2.16 -33.74 -34.58
N PRO A 1026 -1.09 -32.95 -34.42
CA PRO A 1026 -0.98 -31.95 -33.35
C PRO A 1026 -1.47 -30.57 -33.80
N VAL A 1027 -2.19 -29.89 -32.92
CA VAL A 1027 -2.41 -28.44 -32.97
C VAL A 1027 -1.11 -27.73 -32.63
N ILE A 1028 -0.79 -26.68 -33.38
CA ILE A 1028 0.40 -25.85 -33.21
C ILE A 1028 0.14 -24.83 -32.10
N ALA A 1029 1.08 -24.73 -31.15
CA ALA A 1029 0.98 -23.84 -29.98
C ALA A 1029 -0.37 -23.98 -29.24
N PRO A 1030 -0.69 -25.17 -28.67
CA PRO A 1030 -1.99 -25.41 -28.05
C PRO A 1030 -2.20 -24.51 -26.83
N GLU A 1031 -3.16 -23.60 -26.96
CA GLU A 1031 -3.69 -22.76 -25.90
C GLU A 1031 -4.75 -23.52 -25.04
N GLU A 1032 -5.13 -22.92 -23.90
CA GLU A 1032 -6.08 -23.48 -22.94
C GLU A 1032 -7.45 -23.85 -23.56
N GLY A 1033 -7.91 -25.09 -23.37
CA GLY A 1033 -9.24 -25.55 -23.77
C GLY A 1033 -9.26 -26.98 -24.29
N THR A 1034 -10.42 -27.42 -24.77
CA THR A 1034 -10.61 -28.73 -25.42
C THR A 1034 -10.65 -28.53 -26.93
N TYR A 1035 -9.73 -29.17 -27.65
CA TYR A 1035 -9.75 -29.24 -29.10
C TYR A 1035 -10.70 -30.36 -29.54
N GLN A 1036 -11.52 -30.08 -30.53
CA GLN A 1036 -12.55 -30.96 -31.05
C GLN A 1036 -12.31 -31.19 -32.54
N LEU A 1037 -12.01 -32.43 -32.93
CA LEU A 1037 -11.82 -32.89 -34.32
C LEU A 1037 -13.11 -33.51 -34.83
N PHE A 1038 -13.51 -33.18 -36.05
CA PHE A 1038 -14.71 -33.66 -36.73
C PHE A 1038 -14.33 -34.16 -38.14
N GLU A 1039 -15.05 -35.16 -38.66
CA GLU A 1039 -14.84 -35.65 -40.02
C GLU A 1039 -15.54 -34.76 -41.06
N LYS A 1040 -16.60 -34.05 -40.65
CA LYS A 1040 -17.33 -33.10 -41.47
C LYS A 1040 -17.73 -31.85 -40.68
N LEU A 1041 -18.06 -30.78 -41.40
CA LEU A 1041 -18.44 -29.50 -40.82
C LEU A 1041 -19.83 -29.51 -40.15
N ASP A 1042 -20.72 -30.40 -40.61
CA ASP A 1042 -22.10 -30.60 -40.15
C ASP A 1042 -22.26 -31.65 -39.02
N ASP A 1043 -21.16 -32.28 -38.59
CA ASP A 1043 -21.16 -33.27 -37.52
C ASP A 1043 -21.56 -32.64 -36.17
N ILE A 1044 -22.64 -33.15 -35.57
CA ILE A 1044 -23.22 -32.63 -34.30
C ILE A 1044 -22.29 -32.91 -33.09
N LYS A 1045 -21.41 -33.90 -33.20
CA LYS A 1045 -20.45 -34.31 -32.15
C LYS A 1045 -19.06 -34.52 -32.76
N PRO A 1046 -17.98 -34.22 -32.02
CA PRO A 1046 -16.63 -34.48 -32.49
C PRO A 1046 -16.36 -35.98 -32.64
N PHE A 1047 -15.58 -36.30 -33.66
CA PHE A 1047 -14.96 -37.60 -33.89
C PHE A 1047 -13.91 -37.90 -32.81
N LEU A 1048 -13.11 -36.90 -32.40
CA LEU A 1048 -12.18 -36.99 -31.27
C LEU A 1048 -12.11 -35.66 -30.50
N GLU A 1049 -11.86 -35.74 -29.20
CA GLU A 1049 -11.56 -34.59 -28.33
C GLU A 1049 -10.17 -34.73 -27.71
N SER A 1050 -9.48 -33.60 -27.52
CA SER A 1050 -8.14 -33.58 -26.92
C SER A 1050 -7.91 -32.27 -26.15
N THR A 1051 -7.57 -32.37 -24.86
CA THR A 1051 -7.16 -31.22 -24.04
C THR A 1051 -5.70 -30.82 -24.26
N THR A 1052 -4.92 -31.65 -24.95
CA THR A 1052 -3.50 -31.38 -25.29
C THR A 1052 -3.32 -30.88 -26.72
N GLY A 1053 -4.41 -30.81 -27.51
CA GLY A 1053 -4.36 -30.48 -28.93
C GLY A 1053 -3.78 -31.59 -29.82
N VAL A 1054 -3.53 -32.79 -29.28
CA VAL A 1054 -2.99 -33.92 -30.05
C VAL A 1054 -4.08 -34.96 -30.31
N PHE A 1055 -4.34 -35.25 -31.58
CA PHE A 1055 -5.24 -36.32 -32.02
C PHE A 1055 -4.45 -37.51 -32.54
N LYS A 1056 -4.94 -38.73 -32.30
CA LYS A 1056 -4.34 -39.99 -32.79
C LYS A 1056 -5.43 -40.86 -33.39
N PHE A 1057 -5.32 -41.19 -34.66
CA PHE A 1057 -6.29 -42.02 -35.39
C PHE A 1057 -5.66 -42.61 -36.65
N LYS A 1058 -6.31 -43.62 -37.22
CA LYS A 1058 -5.88 -44.27 -38.45
C LYS A 1058 -6.54 -43.62 -39.67
N VAL A 1059 -5.75 -43.26 -40.68
CA VAL A 1059 -6.26 -42.71 -41.94
C VAL A 1059 -6.17 -43.74 -43.05
N ALA A 1060 -7.28 -43.99 -43.73
CA ALA A 1060 -7.42 -45.02 -44.76
C ALA A 1060 -7.37 -44.47 -46.20
N LYS A 1061 -7.64 -43.18 -46.40
CA LYS A 1061 -7.64 -42.49 -47.70
C LYS A 1061 -7.51 -40.98 -47.48
N THR A 1062 -7.18 -40.24 -48.54
CA THR A 1062 -7.15 -38.77 -48.50
C THR A 1062 -8.50 -38.21 -48.06
N ALA A 1063 -8.48 -37.32 -47.07
CA ALA A 1063 -9.67 -36.72 -46.49
C ALA A 1063 -9.36 -35.33 -45.88
N ASP A 1064 -10.41 -34.51 -45.80
CA ASP A 1064 -10.39 -33.26 -45.04
C ASP A 1064 -10.98 -33.50 -43.65
N TYR A 1065 -10.39 -32.88 -42.63
CA TYR A 1065 -10.94 -32.86 -41.27
C TYR A 1065 -11.12 -31.42 -40.79
N PHE A 1066 -11.96 -31.23 -39.78
CA PHE A 1066 -12.28 -29.91 -39.22
C PHE A 1066 -11.97 -29.90 -37.73
N VAL A 1067 -11.16 -28.96 -37.28
CA VAL A 1067 -10.82 -28.80 -35.86
C VAL A 1067 -11.23 -27.43 -35.37
N ARG A 1068 -11.91 -27.38 -34.23
CA ARG A 1068 -12.15 -26.15 -33.47
C ARG A 1068 -11.69 -26.31 -32.03
N ARG A 1069 -11.44 -25.20 -31.37
CA ARG A 1069 -11.17 -25.13 -29.93
C ARG A 1069 -12.45 -24.75 -29.20
N LYS A 1070 -12.66 -25.34 -28.02
CA LYS A 1070 -13.71 -24.99 -27.07
C LYS A 1070 -13.09 -24.59 -25.74
N LEU A 1071 -13.48 -23.42 -25.22
CA LEU A 1071 -13.04 -22.93 -23.92
C LEU A 1071 -14.27 -22.44 -23.16
N GLY A 1072 -14.68 -23.20 -22.13
CA GLY A 1072 -15.94 -22.99 -21.43
C GLY A 1072 -17.14 -23.13 -22.37
N SER A 1073 -17.98 -22.09 -22.43
CA SER A 1073 -19.10 -21.98 -23.38
C SER A 1073 -18.69 -21.48 -24.78
N CYS A 1074 -17.52 -20.87 -24.94
CA CYS A 1074 -17.06 -20.32 -26.22
C CYS A 1074 -16.42 -21.38 -27.12
N THR A 1075 -16.66 -21.28 -28.43
CA THR A 1075 -16.06 -22.11 -29.48
C THR A 1075 -15.41 -21.24 -30.54
N SER A 1076 -14.27 -21.68 -31.08
CA SER A 1076 -13.63 -21.02 -32.23
C SER A 1076 -14.36 -21.34 -33.52
N GLU A 1077 -14.03 -20.60 -34.57
CA GLU A 1077 -14.24 -21.07 -35.95
C GLU A 1077 -13.51 -22.41 -36.18
N PHE A 1078 -13.96 -23.15 -37.20
CA PHE A 1078 -13.30 -24.36 -37.64
C PHE A 1078 -12.09 -24.06 -38.52
N THR A 1079 -10.96 -24.69 -38.18
CA THR A 1079 -9.82 -24.84 -39.09
C THR A 1079 -9.98 -26.13 -39.87
N LYS A 1080 -9.95 -26.02 -41.20
CA LYS A 1080 -9.84 -27.16 -42.11
C LYS A 1080 -8.39 -27.64 -42.14
N VAL A 1081 -8.18 -28.95 -42.09
CA VAL A 1081 -6.87 -29.59 -42.28
C VAL A 1081 -7.01 -30.71 -43.31
N HIS A 1082 -6.14 -30.70 -44.31
CA HIS A 1082 -6.07 -31.72 -45.35
C HIS A 1082 -5.12 -32.83 -44.93
N VAL A 1083 -5.56 -34.09 -45.00
CA VAL A 1083 -4.70 -35.26 -44.80
C VAL A 1083 -4.65 -36.05 -46.10
N GLU A 1084 -3.49 -36.04 -46.75
CA GLU A 1084 -3.25 -36.70 -48.04
C GLU A 1084 -2.59 -38.07 -47.83
N VAL A 1085 -3.17 -39.12 -48.40
CA VAL A 1085 -2.59 -40.46 -48.48
C VAL A 1085 -2.14 -40.70 -49.92
N THR A 1086 -0.83 -40.77 -50.18
CA THR A 1086 -0.32 -40.78 -51.56
C THR A 1086 -0.41 -42.13 -52.28
N HIS A 1087 -0.45 -43.24 -51.55
CA HIS A 1087 -0.58 -44.59 -52.10
C HIS A 1087 -1.67 -45.38 -51.34
N ASP A 1088 -2.90 -44.88 -51.38
CA ASP A 1088 -4.09 -45.49 -50.76
C ASP A 1088 -4.51 -46.83 -51.41
N ASN A 1089 -4.08 -47.08 -52.65
CA ASN A 1089 -4.38 -48.30 -53.42
C ASN A 1089 -3.33 -49.44 -53.29
N LEU A 1090 -2.33 -49.30 -52.41
CA LEU A 1090 -1.27 -50.31 -52.24
C LEU A 1090 -1.74 -51.51 -51.41
N GLU A 1091 -1.94 -52.68 -52.04
CA GLU A 1091 -2.31 -53.94 -51.38
C GLU A 1091 -1.13 -54.90 -51.32
N ILE A 1092 -0.79 -55.36 -50.11
CA ILE A 1092 0.27 -56.36 -49.88
C ILE A 1092 -0.35 -57.60 -49.24
N THR A 1093 -0.38 -58.72 -49.97
CA THR A 1093 -0.81 -60.01 -49.42
C THR A 1093 0.27 -60.59 -48.49
N ASN A 1094 -0.14 -61.33 -47.46
CA ASN A 1094 0.76 -61.90 -46.44
C ASN A 1094 0.90 -63.43 -46.53
N THR A 1095 0.35 -64.05 -47.58
CA THR A 1095 0.29 -65.51 -47.75
C THR A 1095 0.47 -65.86 -49.23
N MET A 1096 1.18 -66.95 -49.52
CA MET A 1096 1.30 -67.54 -50.86
C MET A 1096 1.28 -69.07 -50.80
N THR A 1097 0.81 -69.72 -51.87
CA THR A 1097 0.66 -71.18 -52.00
C THR A 1097 1.25 -71.67 -53.33
N PRO A 1098 2.59 -71.68 -53.50
CA PRO A 1098 3.26 -72.23 -54.69
C PRO A 1098 3.07 -73.76 -54.80
N ASN A 1099 1.95 -74.17 -55.39
CA ASN A 1099 1.51 -75.56 -55.57
C ASN A 1099 1.26 -75.94 -57.05
N GLY A 1100 1.23 -74.95 -57.97
CA GLY A 1100 1.00 -75.11 -59.40
C GLY A 1100 -0.45 -75.11 -59.86
N ASP A 1101 -1.41 -74.70 -59.02
CA ASP A 1101 -2.84 -74.62 -59.37
C ASP A 1101 -3.26 -73.32 -60.09
N GLY A 1102 -2.34 -72.34 -60.19
CA GLY A 1102 -2.56 -71.03 -60.79
C GLY A 1102 -3.06 -69.96 -59.81
N MET A 1103 -3.29 -70.28 -58.53
CA MET A 1103 -3.81 -69.36 -57.50
C MET A 1103 -2.79 -69.12 -56.39
N ASN A 1104 -2.37 -67.87 -56.21
CA ASN A 1104 -1.36 -67.45 -55.23
C ASN A 1104 -0.01 -68.20 -55.32
N ASP A 1105 0.28 -68.80 -56.48
CA ASP A 1105 1.58 -69.43 -56.80
C ASP A 1105 2.76 -68.45 -56.70
N VAL A 1106 2.48 -67.16 -56.89
CA VAL A 1106 3.45 -66.08 -56.75
C VAL A 1106 2.90 -64.99 -55.83
N TRP A 1107 3.79 -64.33 -55.11
CA TRP A 1107 3.45 -63.22 -54.22
C TRP A 1107 3.12 -61.96 -55.02
N GLN A 1108 1.83 -61.74 -55.29
CA GLN A 1108 1.37 -60.54 -55.99
C GLN A 1108 1.21 -59.36 -55.00
N VAL A 1109 1.91 -58.26 -55.28
CA VAL A 1109 1.74 -56.95 -54.63
C VAL A 1109 1.05 -56.03 -55.63
N ARG A 1110 -0.07 -55.41 -55.26
CA ARG A 1110 -0.92 -54.59 -56.15
C ARG A 1110 -0.85 -53.13 -55.75
N GLY A 1111 -1.09 -52.22 -56.69
CA GLY A 1111 -1.01 -50.78 -56.45
C GLY A 1111 0.41 -50.24 -56.24
N LEU A 1112 1.44 -51.00 -56.67
CA LEU A 1112 2.80 -50.49 -56.75
C LEU A 1112 2.86 -49.36 -57.82
N PRO A 1113 3.41 -48.19 -57.49
CA PRO A 1113 3.58 -47.11 -58.46
C PRO A 1113 4.68 -47.45 -59.49
N ASP A 1114 4.52 -46.94 -60.72
CA ASP A 1114 5.43 -47.19 -61.86
C ASP A 1114 6.73 -46.36 -61.75
N PHE A 1115 7.50 -46.58 -60.68
CA PHE A 1115 8.79 -45.94 -60.45
C PHE A 1115 9.94 -46.92 -60.70
N LYS A 1116 10.86 -46.52 -61.59
CA LYS A 1116 12.12 -47.24 -61.89
C LYS A 1116 13.06 -47.42 -60.69
N GLY A 1117 12.75 -46.80 -59.54
CA GLY A 1117 13.53 -46.86 -58.30
C GLY A 1117 13.09 -47.90 -57.28
N THR A 1118 11.88 -48.47 -57.41
CA THR A 1118 11.32 -49.41 -56.42
C THR A 1118 12.25 -50.62 -56.20
N ASN A 1119 12.44 -51.04 -54.95
CA ASN A 1119 13.22 -52.23 -54.59
C ASN A 1119 12.44 -53.10 -53.60
N ILE A 1120 12.18 -54.35 -53.98
CA ILE A 1120 11.44 -55.34 -53.19
C ILE A 1120 12.37 -56.49 -52.84
N LYS A 1121 12.58 -56.74 -51.55
CA LYS A 1121 13.46 -57.78 -51.01
C LYS A 1121 12.67 -58.74 -50.14
N VAL A 1122 12.98 -60.04 -50.23
CA VAL A 1122 12.46 -61.08 -49.32
C VAL A 1122 13.61 -61.84 -48.69
N TYR A 1123 13.50 -62.09 -47.40
CA TYR A 1123 14.51 -62.67 -46.53
C TYR A 1123 13.97 -63.90 -45.78
N THR A 1124 14.82 -64.87 -45.48
CA THR A 1124 14.50 -65.92 -44.51
C THR A 1124 14.42 -65.35 -43.09
N ARG A 1125 13.86 -66.11 -42.15
CA ARG A 1125 13.92 -65.80 -40.70
C ARG A 1125 15.36 -65.60 -40.17
N GLY A 1126 16.37 -66.16 -40.84
CA GLY A 1126 17.79 -65.96 -40.52
C GLY A 1126 18.43 -64.71 -41.14
N GLY A 1127 17.65 -63.84 -41.79
CA GLY A 1127 18.15 -62.62 -42.44
C GLY A 1127 18.83 -62.84 -43.80
N GLN A 1128 18.79 -64.07 -44.34
CA GLN A 1128 19.35 -64.36 -45.66
C GLN A 1128 18.40 -63.85 -46.76
N LEU A 1129 18.89 -62.97 -47.64
CA LEU A 1129 18.17 -62.52 -48.83
C LEU A 1129 17.93 -63.71 -49.78
N VAL A 1130 16.67 -63.98 -50.11
CA VAL A 1130 16.24 -65.06 -51.03
C VAL A 1130 15.61 -64.53 -52.31
N TYR A 1131 15.19 -63.26 -52.35
CA TYR A 1131 14.66 -62.62 -53.54
C TYR A 1131 14.91 -61.10 -53.49
N GLU A 1132 15.28 -60.51 -54.62
CA GLU A 1132 15.36 -59.05 -54.81
C GLU A 1132 14.81 -58.70 -56.21
N SER A 1133 14.04 -57.62 -56.29
CA SER A 1133 13.52 -57.04 -57.52
C SER A 1133 13.75 -55.53 -57.49
N ILE A 1134 14.29 -54.97 -58.58
CA ILE A 1134 14.66 -53.56 -58.69
C ILE A 1134 13.99 -52.96 -59.94
N GLY A 1135 13.34 -51.81 -59.77
CA GLY A 1135 12.41 -51.24 -60.74
C GLY A 1135 11.04 -51.93 -60.67
N ASN A 1136 10.47 -52.20 -61.84
CA ASN A 1136 9.12 -52.71 -61.96
C ASN A 1136 9.05 -54.20 -61.53
N TYR A 1137 8.04 -54.55 -60.72
CA TYR A 1137 7.83 -55.88 -60.14
C TYR A 1137 7.28 -56.91 -61.16
N ASN A 1138 7.95 -57.04 -62.31
CA ASN A 1138 7.52 -57.81 -63.47
C ASN A 1138 7.72 -59.33 -63.33
N LYS A 1139 8.48 -59.76 -62.32
CA LYS A 1139 8.72 -61.18 -61.98
C LYS A 1139 8.45 -61.39 -60.50
N PRO A 1140 7.19 -61.58 -60.08
CA PRO A 1140 6.83 -61.73 -58.68
C PRO A 1140 7.55 -62.91 -58.00
N PHE A 1141 7.76 -62.84 -56.69
CA PHE A 1141 8.41 -63.91 -55.92
C PHE A 1141 7.56 -65.20 -55.95
N ASP A 1142 8.15 -66.30 -56.40
CA ASP A 1142 7.51 -67.60 -56.69
C ASP A 1142 7.79 -68.68 -55.63
N GLY A 1143 8.41 -68.30 -54.51
CA GLY A 1143 8.79 -69.26 -53.47
C GLY A 1143 9.96 -70.17 -53.86
N ARG A 1144 10.80 -69.77 -54.83
CA ARG A 1144 12.06 -70.43 -55.19
C ARG A 1144 13.27 -69.55 -54.86
N PHE A 1145 14.42 -70.19 -54.64
CA PHE A 1145 15.73 -69.55 -54.50
C PHE A 1145 16.79 -70.42 -55.17
N ARG A 1146 17.49 -69.87 -56.17
CA ARG A 1146 18.47 -70.61 -57.00
C ARG A 1146 17.88 -71.90 -57.60
N ASP A 1147 16.71 -71.75 -58.21
CA ASP A 1147 15.88 -72.81 -58.83
C ASP A 1147 15.39 -73.91 -57.87
N LYS A 1148 15.77 -73.85 -56.59
CA LYS A 1148 15.30 -74.74 -55.53
C LYS A 1148 14.09 -74.17 -54.82
N GLU A 1149 13.20 -75.06 -54.46
CA GLU A 1149 11.99 -74.75 -53.72
C GLU A 1149 12.28 -74.39 -52.27
N LEU A 1150 11.74 -73.26 -51.81
CA LEU A 1150 11.91 -72.79 -50.44
C LEU A 1150 10.95 -73.54 -49.49
N PRO A 1151 11.39 -73.91 -48.27
CA PRO A 1151 10.53 -74.56 -47.28
C PRO A 1151 9.30 -73.72 -46.91
N ALA A 1152 8.19 -74.38 -46.61
CA ALA A 1152 7.02 -73.74 -46.00
C ALA A 1152 7.42 -73.07 -44.67
N GLY A 1153 6.93 -71.84 -44.45
CA GLY A 1153 7.34 -71.03 -43.31
C GLY A 1153 7.18 -69.53 -43.57
N VAL A 1154 7.60 -68.73 -42.57
CA VAL A 1154 7.49 -67.27 -42.62
C VAL A 1154 8.79 -66.63 -43.13
N TYR A 1155 8.64 -65.81 -44.16
CA TYR A 1155 9.69 -64.98 -44.76
C TYR A 1155 9.37 -63.51 -44.49
N TYR A 1156 10.40 -62.66 -44.42
CA TYR A 1156 10.26 -61.23 -44.14
C TYR A 1156 10.55 -60.42 -45.39
N TYR A 1157 9.72 -59.43 -45.70
CA TYR A 1157 9.92 -58.57 -46.86
C TYR A 1157 10.26 -57.14 -46.46
N VAL A 1158 10.95 -56.44 -47.37
CA VAL A 1158 11.18 -54.99 -47.34
C VAL A 1158 10.87 -54.44 -48.74
N ILE A 1159 9.96 -53.47 -48.83
CA ILE A 1159 9.56 -52.75 -50.05
C ILE A 1159 9.97 -51.29 -49.89
N ASP A 1160 11.00 -50.88 -50.61
CA ASP A 1160 11.48 -49.49 -50.71
C ASP A 1160 10.97 -48.89 -52.04
N LEU A 1161 9.97 -48.00 -52.00
CA LEU A 1161 9.47 -47.35 -53.21
C LEU A 1161 10.39 -46.23 -53.74
N ARG A 1162 11.42 -45.83 -52.98
CA ARG A 1162 12.33 -44.69 -53.26
C ARG A 1162 11.65 -43.36 -53.59
N ALA A 1163 10.41 -43.17 -53.16
CA ALA A 1163 9.57 -42.00 -53.43
C ALA A 1163 9.35 -41.14 -52.17
N GLU A 1164 10.45 -40.71 -51.52
CA GLU A 1164 10.47 -39.97 -50.23
C GLU A 1164 9.79 -40.68 -49.02
N CYS A 1165 9.23 -41.86 -49.24
CA CYS A 1165 8.61 -42.71 -48.23
C CYS A 1165 9.60 -43.63 -47.53
N LYS A 1166 9.35 -43.94 -46.24
CA LYS A 1166 10.08 -45.01 -45.54
C LYS A 1166 9.78 -46.38 -46.16
N PRO A 1167 10.77 -47.30 -46.23
CA PRO A 1167 10.52 -48.66 -46.68
C PRO A 1167 9.48 -49.38 -45.81
N LEU A 1168 8.55 -50.09 -46.46
CA LEU A 1168 7.57 -50.95 -45.82
C LEU A 1168 8.21 -52.29 -45.46
N GLY A 1169 8.00 -52.76 -44.23
CA GLY A 1169 8.48 -54.07 -43.77
C GLY A 1169 7.32 -54.92 -43.28
N GLY A 1170 7.38 -56.22 -43.55
CA GLY A 1170 6.36 -57.16 -43.10
C GLY A 1170 6.77 -58.61 -43.29
N SER A 1171 5.80 -59.53 -43.20
CA SER A 1171 6.04 -60.96 -43.36
C SER A 1171 5.07 -61.59 -44.36
N ILE A 1172 5.56 -62.55 -45.12
CA ILE A 1172 4.77 -63.46 -45.94
C ILE A 1172 4.94 -64.90 -45.48
N THR A 1173 3.81 -65.58 -45.32
CA THR A 1173 3.76 -67.02 -45.04
C THR A 1173 3.70 -67.79 -46.35
N LEU A 1174 4.73 -68.61 -46.60
CA LEU A 1174 4.74 -69.56 -47.70
C LEU A 1174 4.15 -70.88 -47.19
N LEU A 1175 3.04 -71.30 -47.81
CA LEU A 1175 2.35 -72.56 -47.54
C LEU A 1175 2.52 -73.49 -48.76
N ARG A 1176 2.49 -74.80 -48.55
CA ARG A 1176 2.63 -75.86 -49.57
C ARG A 1176 1.83 -77.09 -49.14
#